data_AF-D1A2J7-F1
#
_entry.id   AF-D1A2J7-F1
#
_cell.length_a   1.000
_cell.length_b   1.000
_cell.length_c   1.000
_cell.angle_alpha   90.00
_cell.angle_beta   90.00
_cell.angle_gamma   90.00
#
_symmetry.space_group_name_H-M   'P 1'
#
loop_
_entity.id
_entity.type
_entity.pdbx_description
1 polymer ?
#
loop_
_entity_poly.entity_id
_entity_poly.type
_entity_poly.pdbx_seq_one_letter_code
_entity_poly.pdbx_strand_id
1 'polypeptide(L)'
;MEPGLEIAGRYRLERSLGRGGFGEVWAAADMLRDRQVAIKFLYPQISATNPVAVAKFRQEAKIAARLDHPGITRVDDFGLHEGQWFLVMEFLHGRTLAAELADHPQGLPVPRVVALGEQLADALVAAHEMGVVHRDLKPVNLMVIDGDRLKVCDFGIARMADASVAVTFTGQVGTPLYMAPEQWLGEPTDHRTDLYAMGGILFHLLTGHPPFTADGARELMGRHLNADPPRARTERPEIPVALDALIVELLAKDPRQRPARTADVRDRLRDIQQSRTSPPPASESTSAAPDDATRRLSPPPEPQSTSPAGSAAPGPTRPSVPESRSPAFDGAARPPSPPPAPGVRDTNGTRRPGGPRRVARRALLGGAVLSLAAAAAVPLSRLTARTGSDGRAGGTGSAGTDDGDSPLRFTLKGHEKWVESVAFSPDGATLATASWDGTARLWNAKNGKPVATLEGHRGEVISVAFSPDGATLATGSGDGTARLWNAKNGELIITLKGHQKAIGSVVFSPDGATLATASWDNTVRLWNARSSELITALKGHKEVVQSVAFSPDGALLATASSDDTARLWRVRSGELITALKGHRSTVASVVFSPDGATLATASRDGTARLWRAKDGELITVLKGHQDQVTSVAFSPDGAALATAGWDGTARLWRVKDGEFIAILANHPEVWSVAFSPDGALLATANNKGIARLWNARNGELITTLEGHHGGIGSVAFSPDGALLATASRDGTAKLWRVGD
;
A
#
# COMPACT_ATOMS: atom_id res chain seq x y z
N MET A 1 17.62 15.37 29.11
CA MET A 1 18.47 16.56 28.90
C MET A 1 17.96 17.71 29.74
N GLU A 2 18.85 18.46 30.37
CA GLU A 2 18.53 19.62 31.21
C GLU A 2 19.54 20.76 31.01
N PRO A 3 19.17 22.03 31.27
CA PRO A 3 20.11 23.14 31.25
C PRO A 3 21.30 22.89 32.21
N GLY A 4 22.51 23.24 31.79
CA GLY A 4 23.74 23.05 32.54
C GLY A 4 24.45 21.72 32.28
N LEU A 5 23.79 20.74 31.64
CA LEU A 5 24.43 19.48 31.27
C LEU A 5 25.58 19.70 30.28
N GLU A 6 26.74 19.11 30.56
CA GLU A 6 27.93 19.20 29.72
C GLU A 6 28.09 17.95 28.83
N ILE A 7 28.08 18.18 27.52
CA ILE A 7 28.14 17.14 26.50
C ILE A 7 29.58 17.04 25.99
N ALA A 8 30.13 15.83 26.07
CA ALA A 8 31.51 15.52 25.67
C ALA A 8 32.56 16.44 26.32
N GLY A 9 32.29 16.98 27.52
CA GLY A 9 33.17 17.91 28.23
C GLY A 9 33.39 19.25 27.52
N ARG A 10 32.53 19.61 26.56
CA ARG A 10 32.74 20.75 25.66
C ARG A 10 31.53 21.65 25.50
N TYR A 11 30.35 21.07 25.37
CA TYR A 11 29.14 21.84 25.08
C TYR A 11 28.25 21.88 26.31
N ARG A 12 27.92 23.07 26.82
CA ARG A 12 27.01 23.22 27.95
C ARG A 12 25.62 23.58 27.46
N LEU A 13 24.62 22.74 27.74
CA LEU A 13 23.24 22.99 27.32
C LEU A 13 22.66 24.23 28.04
N GLU A 14 21.95 25.08 27.32
CA GLU A 14 21.36 26.31 27.86
C GLU A 14 19.83 26.22 27.91
N ARG A 15 19.20 25.90 26.78
CA ARG A 15 17.73 25.79 26.67
C ARG A 15 17.32 24.89 25.52
N SER A 16 16.17 24.23 25.65
CA SER A 16 15.53 23.49 24.55
C SER A 16 15.00 24.49 23.50
N LEU A 17 15.33 24.25 22.22
CA LEU A 17 14.82 25.01 21.07
C LEU A 17 13.62 24.35 20.42
N GLY A 18 13.49 23.02 20.53
CA GLY A 18 12.37 22.29 19.97
C GLY A 18 12.49 20.78 20.18
N ARG A 19 11.36 20.09 20.10
CA ARG A 19 11.28 18.64 20.18
C ARG A 19 10.52 18.10 18.96
N GLY A 20 11.07 17.07 18.33
CA GLY A 20 10.43 16.30 17.27
C GLY A 20 10.21 14.85 17.71
N GLY A 21 9.55 14.06 16.88
CA GLY A 21 9.26 12.65 17.19
C GLY A 21 10.48 11.73 17.26
N PHE A 22 11.66 12.17 16.81
CA PHE A 22 12.90 11.37 16.86
C PHE A 22 13.98 11.96 17.76
N GLY A 23 13.81 13.19 18.25
CA GLY A 23 14.87 13.87 18.96
C GLY A 23 14.49 15.24 19.47
N GLU A 24 15.45 15.91 20.09
CA GLU A 24 15.30 17.27 20.60
C GLU A 24 16.50 18.13 20.23
N VAL A 25 16.26 19.42 20.00
CA VAL A 25 17.28 20.40 19.64
C VAL A 25 17.45 21.38 20.79
N TRP A 26 18.69 21.65 21.17
CA TRP A 26 19.08 22.51 22.28
C TRP A 26 20.02 23.61 21.82
N ALA A 27 19.88 24.81 22.39
CA ALA A 27 20.95 25.79 22.37
C ALA A 27 22.00 25.37 23.39
N ALA A 28 23.26 25.51 23.04
CA ALA A 28 24.38 25.20 23.92
C ALA A 28 25.54 26.19 23.71
N ALA A 29 26.32 26.42 24.77
CA ALA A 29 27.58 27.13 24.70
C ALA A 29 28.70 26.13 24.33
N ASP A 30 29.43 26.39 23.24
CA ASP A 30 30.68 25.70 22.90
C ASP A 30 31.82 26.33 23.72
N MET A 31 32.12 25.74 24.88
CA MET A 31 33.06 26.30 25.86
C MET A 31 34.50 26.39 25.33
N LEU A 32 34.82 25.63 24.28
CA LEU A 32 36.15 25.64 23.65
C LEU A 32 36.31 26.80 22.65
N ARG A 33 35.23 27.15 21.94
CA ARG A 33 35.27 28.14 20.84
C ARG A 33 34.56 29.46 21.18
N ASP A 34 34.08 29.59 22.42
CA ASP A 34 33.38 30.76 22.95
C ASP A 34 32.27 31.27 21.99
N ARG A 35 31.36 30.37 21.63
CA ARG A 35 30.23 30.66 20.74
C ARG A 35 29.01 29.84 21.10
N GLN A 36 27.84 30.30 20.64
CA GLN A 36 26.61 29.52 20.73
C GLN A 36 26.50 28.53 19.56
N VAL A 37 25.98 27.34 19.86
CA VAL A 37 25.70 26.27 18.90
C VAL A 37 24.30 25.70 19.14
N ALA A 38 23.74 25.05 18.12
CA ALA A 38 22.55 24.23 18.25
C ALA A 38 22.96 22.76 18.27
N ILE A 39 22.45 21.97 19.22
CA ILE A 39 22.75 20.54 19.33
C ILE A 39 21.46 19.74 19.19
N LYS A 40 21.40 18.91 18.16
CA LYS A 40 20.29 17.97 17.91
C LYS A 40 20.67 16.60 18.47
N PHE A 41 19.82 16.07 19.33
CA PHE A 41 19.98 14.76 19.95
C PHE A 41 18.97 13.76 19.38
N LEU A 42 19.41 12.54 19.11
CA LEU A 42 18.54 11.39 18.86
C LEU A 42 18.08 10.83 20.22
N TYR A 43 16.80 10.50 20.43
CA TYR A 43 16.39 9.99 21.74
C TYR A 43 17.09 8.65 22.09
N PRO A 44 17.43 8.40 23.38
CA PRO A 44 18.12 7.16 23.78
C PRO A 44 17.36 5.88 23.39
N GLN A 45 16.03 5.90 23.49
CA GLN A 45 15.18 4.75 23.12
C GLN A 45 15.29 4.42 21.63
N ILE A 46 15.41 5.45 20.79
CA ILE A 46 15.57 5.29 19.33
C ILE A 46 16.98 4.79 19.02
N SER A 47 17.98 5.33 19.72
CA SER A 47 19.38 4.90 19.59
C SER A 47 19.55 3.42 19.94
N ALA A 48 18.81 2.91 20.94
CA ALA A 48 18.90 1.53 21.40
C ALA A 48 18.07 0.52 20.58
N THR A 49 16.93 0.94 20.02
CA THR A 49 15.95 0.02 19.41
C THR A 49 15.84 0.12 17.89
N ASN A 50 16.48 1.12 17.28
CA ASN A 50 16.38 1.37 15.84
C ASN A 50 17.76 1.62 15.18
N PRO A 51 18.53 0.54 14.89
CA PRO A 51 19.85 0.62 14.25
C PRO A 51 19.83 1.37 12.90
N VAL A 52 18.71 1.31 12.18
CA VAL A 52 18.51 2.01 10.89
C VAL A 52 18.41 3.51 11.11
N ALA A 53 17.66 3.98 12.11
CA ALA A 53 17.58 5.41 12.45
C ALA A 53 18.94 5.97 12.89
N VAL A 54 19.71 5.17 13.65
CA VAL A 54 21.08 5.53 14.03
C VAL A 54 22.01 5.62 12.82
N ALA A 55 21.97 4.63 11.93
CA ALA A 55 22.79 4.64 10.70
C ALA A 55 22.44 5.84 9.80
N LYS A 56 21.15 6.15 9.68
CA LYS A 56 20.64 7.32 8.95
C LYS A 56 21.10 8.63 9.59
N PHE A 57 20.92 8.82 10.90
CA PHE A 57 21.40 10.01 11.62
C PHE A 57 22.91 10.23 11.45
N ARG A 58 23.72 9.15 11.48
CA ARG A 58 25.16 9.23 11.24
C ARG A 58 25.50 9.58 9.79
N GLN A 59 24.74 9.08 8.83
CA GLN A 59 24.91 9.40 7.42
C GLN A 59 24.51 10.86 7.15
N GLU A 60 23.44 11.36 7.77
CA GLU A 60 23.01 12.77 7.77
C GLU A 60 24.14 13.67 8.24
N ALA A 61 24.69 13.40 9.42
CA ALA A 61 25.79 14.18 9.98
C ALA A 61 27.00 14.24 9.02
N LYS A 62 27.34 13.11 8.38
CA LYS A 62 28.43 13.04 7.41
C LYS A 62 28.15 13.79 6.11
N ILE A 63 26.92 13.77 5.62
CA ILE A 63 26.52 14.45 4.38
C ILE A 63 26.42 15.95 4.64
N ALA A 64 25.73 16.37 5.69
CA ALA A 64 25.57 17.76 6.07
C ALA A 64 26.91 18.43 6.42
N ALA A 65 27.86 17.70 7.01
CA ALA A 65 29.23 18.20 7.22
C ALA A 65 30.02 18.42 5.92
N ARG A 66 29.56 17.89 4.78
CA ARG A 66 30.18 18.07 3.45
C ARG A 66 29.49 19.12 2.60
N LEU A 67 28.29 19.56 2.99
CA LEU A 67 27.54 20.61 2.30
C LEU A 67 28.05 21.98 2.76
N ASP A 68 28.93 22.59 1.98
CA ASP A 68 29.41 23.96 2.21
C ASP A 68 28.65 24.94 1.31
N HIS A 69 27.53 25.46 1.82
CA HIS A 69 26.70 26.42 1.11
C HIS A 69 26.12 27.47 2.07
N PRO A 70 26.13 28.78 1.76
CA PRO A 70 25.64 29.83 2.66
C PRO A 70 24.16 29.68 3.01
N GLY A 71 23.35 29.10 2.11
CA GLY A 71 21.92 28.83 2.31
C GLY A 71 21.61 27.49 3.01
N ILE A 72 22.61 26.73 3.45
CA ILE A 72 22.45 25.46 4.18
C ILE A 72 23.01 25.63 5.59
N THR A 73 22.32 25.06 6.59
CA THR A 73 22.80 25.06 7.98
C THR A 73 24.04 24.19 8.12
N ARG A 74 25.13 24.79 8.60
CA ARG A 74 26.41 24.10 8.77
C ARG A 74 26.38 23.15 9.96
N VAL A 75 26.89 21.94 9.73
CA VAL A 75 27.19 20.94 10.76
C VAL A 75 28.67 21.04 11.13
N ASP A 76 28.96 21.28 12.41
CA ASP A 76 30.32 21.50 12.91
C ASP A 76 30.93 20.24 13.57
N ASP A 77 30.10 19.37 14.15
CA ASP A 77 30.55 18.20 14.90
C ASP A 77 29.42 17.18 15.06
N PHE A 78 29.73 15.91 15.33
CA PHE A 78 28.74 14.90 15.72
C PHE A 78 29.41 13.76 16.50
N GLY A 79 28.67 13.15 17.43
CA GLY A 79 29.25 12.14 18.29
C GLY A 79 28.24 11.37 19.11
N LEU A 80 28.78 10.59 20.05
CA LEU A 80 28.02 9.80 21.01
C LEU A 80 28.35 10.30 22.42
N HIS A 81 27.32 10.57 23.22
CA HIS A 81 27.46 10.90 24.63
C HIS A 81 26.49 10.03 25.43
N GLU A 82 27.02 9.22 26.36
CA GLU A 82 26.23 8.30 27.19
C GLU A 82 25.25 7.40 26.40
N GLY A 83 25.69 6.91 25.23
CA GLY A 83 24.86 6.07 24.37
C GLY A 83 23.82 6.82 23.53
N GLN A 84 23.80 8.15 23.61
CA GLN A 84 22.92 9.03 22.84
C GLN A 84 23.69 9.73 21.71
N TRP A 85 23.21 9.61 20.48
CA TRP A 85 23.81 10.31 19.33
C TRP A 85 23.43 11.80 19.33
N PHE A 86 24.40 12.66 19.01
CA PHE A 86 24.18 14.10 18.88
C PHE A 86 24.89 14.70 17.65
N LEU A 87 24.36 15.81 17.17
CA LEU A 87 24.84 16.60 16.04
C LEU A 87 24.93 18.06 16.48
N VAL A 88 26.08 18.69 16.26
CA VAL A 88 26.33 20.10 16.56
C VAL A 88 26.26 20.90 15.27
N MET A 89 25.45 21.95 15.29
CA MET A 89 25.16 22.83 14.18
C MET A 89 25.43 24.27 14.59
N GLU A 90 25.62 25.14 13.61
CA GLU A 90 25.60 26.57 13.88
C GLU A 90 24.28 27.01 14.51
N PHE A 91 24.35 27.96 15.45
CA PHE A 91 23.14 28.54 16.03
C PHE A 91 22.63 29.68 15.14
N LEU A 92 21.38 29.57 14.68
CA LEU A 92 20.75 30.56 13.80
C LEU A 92 19.93 31.56 14.62
N HIS A 93 20.32 32.83 14.55
CA HIS A 93 19.62 33.95 15.19
C HIS A 93 18.50 34.46 14.27
N GLY A 94 17.39 33.73 14.18
CA GLY A 94 16.28 34.08 13.31
C GLY A 94 14.98 33.38 13.67
N ARG A 95 13.99 33.46 12.78
CA ARG A 95 12.69 32.80 12.94
C ARG A 95 12.49 31.77 11.84
N THR A 96 11.68 30.75 12.10
CA THR A 96 11.27 29.82 11.05
C THR A 96 10.30 30.50 10.09
N LEU A 97 10.30 30.09 8.84
CA LEU A 97 9.36 30.59 7.84
C LEU A 97 7.91 30.25 8.20
N ALA A 98 7.69 29.18 8.96
CA ALA A 98 6.38 28.87 9.57
C ALA A 98 5.90 29.95 10.54
N ALA A 99 6.80 30.50 11.36
CA ALA A 99 6.47 31.59 12.29
C ALA A 99 6.21 32.90 11.52
N GLU A 100 6.97 33.20 10.47
CA GLU A 100 6.70 34.33 9.57
C GLU A 100 5.31 34.20 8.93
N LEU A 101 4.96 33.03 8.38
CA LEU A 101 3.64 32.80 7.76
C LEU A 101 2.48 33.01 8.74
N ALA A 102 2.66 32.64 10.02
CA ALA A 102 1.64 32.85 11.05
C ALA A 102 1.33 34.34 11.28
N ASP A 103 2.32 35.22 11.12
CA ASP A 103 2.16 36.67 11.22
C ASP A 103 1.60 37.30 9.91
N HIS A 104 1.56 36.54 8.82
CA HIS A 104 1.21 37.01 7.48
C HIS A 104 0.10 36.14 6.83
N PRO A 105 -1.13 36.15 7.38
CA PRO A 105 -2.24 35.30 6.90
C PRO A 105 -2.76 35.64 5.50
N GLN A 106 -2.33 36.76 4.92
CA GLN A 106 -2.65 37.18 3.55
C GLN A 106 -1.49 36.93 2.57
N GLY A 107 -0.43 36.27 3.04
CA GLY A 107 0.81 36.08 2.30
C GLY A 107 1.76 37.28 2.36
N LEU A 108 2.96 37.07 1.86
CA LEU A 108 4.07 38.03 1.83
C LEU A 108 4.06 38.86 0.53
N PRO A 109 4.80 39.98 0.49
CA PRO A 109 5.03 40.73 -0.73
C PRO A 109 5.73 39.87 -1.79
N VAL A 110 5.23 39.88 -3.03
CA VAL A 110 5.76 39.06 -4.13
C VAL A 110 7.29 39.20 -4.32
N PRO A 111 7.90 40.41 -4.28
CA PRO A 111 9.36 40.52 -4.40
C PRO A 111 10.11 39.72 -3.34
N ARG A 112 9.61 39.71 -2.10
CA ARG A 112 10.21 38.96 -1.00
C ARG A 112 10.05 37.46 -1.20
N VAL A 113 8.89 37.00 -1.67
CA VAL A 113 8.69 35.57 -1.99
C VAL A 113 9.62 35.09 -3.10
N VAL A 114 9.79 35.89 -4.16
CA VAL A 114 10.71 35.54 -5.26
C VAL A 114 12.16 35.45 -4.74
N ALA A 115 12.59 36.42 -3.94
CA ALA A 115 13.95 36.43 -3.37
C ALA A 115 14.20 35.25 -2.42
N LEU A 116 13.24 34.91 -1.56
CA LEU A 116 13.33 33.73 -0.68
C LEU A 116 13.29 32.43 -1.49
N GLY A 117 12.45 32.37 -2.53
CA GLY A 117 12.37 31.25 -3.45
C GLY A 117 13.68 31.01 -4.21
N GLU A 118 14.33 32.07 -4.67
CA GLU A 118 15.63 31.98 -5.35
C GLU A 118 16.69 31.40 -4.40
N GLN A 119 16.79 31.91 -3.17
CA GLN A 119 17.72 31.41 -2.16
C GLN A 119 17.47 29.94 -1.81
N LEU A 120 16.19 29.53 -1.72
CA LEU A 120 15.81 28.13 -1.52
C LEU A 120 16.26 27.25 -2.69
N ALA A 121 15.99 27.69 -3.92
CA ALA A 121 16.39 26.95 -5.11
C ALA A 121 17.91 26.81 -5.20
N ASP A 122 18.66 27.87 -4.89
CA ASP A 122 20.12 27.86 -4.91
C ASP A 122 20.71 26.90 -3.86
N ALA A 123 20.15 26.88 -2.65
CA ALA A 123 20.54 25.89 -1.63
C ALA A 123 20.22 24.45 -2.06
N LEU A 124 19.06 24.21 -2.69
CA LEU A 124 18.69 22.90 -3.19
C LEU A 124 19.55 22.46 -4.38
N VAL A 125 20.02 23.38 -5.24
CA VAL A 125 20.99 23.07 -6.31
C VAL A 125 22.25 22.45 -5.70
N ALA A 126 22.85 23.13 -4.70
CA ALA A 126 24.06 22.64 -4.05
C ALA A 126 23.86 21.25 -3.40
N ALA A 127 22.70 21.01 -2.80
CA ALA A 127 22.38 19.70 -2.23
C ALA A 127 22.19 18.61 -3.31
N HIS A 128 21.40 18.88 -4.34
CA HIS A 128 21.09 17.92 -5.39
C HIS A 128 22.30 17.55 -6.25
N GLU A 129 23.22 18.47 -6.50
CA GLU A 129 24.49 18.19 -7.19
C GLU A 129 25.37 17.19 -6.42
N MET A 130 25.25 17.16 -5.10
CA MET A 130 25.90 16.17 -4.23
C MET A 130 25.07 14.89 -4.04
N GLY A 131 23.95 14.75 -4.76
CA GLY A 131 23.03 13.61 -4.66
C GLY A 131 22.18 13.60 -3.38
N VAL A 132 22.05 14.74 -2.71
CA VAL A 132 21.30 14.88 -1.46
C VAL A 132 19.91 15.43 -1.74
N VAL A 133 18.88 14.65 -1.39
CA VAL A 133 17.45 15.06 -1.48
C VAL A 133 16.91 15.24 -0.07
N HIS A 134 16.22 16.36 0.20
CA HIS A 134 15.72 16.74 1.51
C HIS A 134 14.51 15.91 1.96
N ARG A 135 13.51 15.65 1.10
CA ARG A 135 12.32 14.78 1.32
C ARG A 135 11.34 15.20 2.43
N ASP A 136 11.57 16.29 3.15
CA ASP A 136 10.67 16.81 4.20
C ASP A 136 10.75 18.34 4.22
N LEU A 137 10.82 18.95 3.05
CA LEU A 137 10.89 20.40 2.94
C LEU A 137 9.54 21.01 3.34
N LYS A 138 9.57 21.96 4.28
CA LYS A 138 8.39 22.63 4.83
C LYS A 138 8.82 23.92 5.54
N PRO A 139 7.91 24.88 5.77
CA PRO A 139 8.29 26.18 6.34
C PRO A 139 8.96 26.13 7.72
N VAL A 140 8.74 25.09 8.53
CA VAL A 140 9.41 24.96 9.83
C VAL A 140 10.89 24.55 9.70
N ASN A 141 11.28 23.94 8.58
CA ASN A 141 12.67 23.55 8.28
C ASN A 141 13.43 24.66 7.52
N LEU A 142 12.83 25.84 7.38
CA LEU A 142 13.41 27.00 6.72
C LEU A 142 13.51 28.12 7.74
N MET A 143 14.69 28.72 7.89
CA MET A 143 14.90 29.85 8.79
C MET A 143 15.23 31.12 7.99
N VAL A 144 14.63 32.23 8.41
CA VAL A 144 14.97 33.57 7.93
C VAL A 144 15.84 34.23 9.00
N ILE A 145 17.06 34.58 8.63
CA ILE A 145 18.04 35.28 9.46
C ILE A 145 18.35 36.65 8.85
N ASP A 146 18.64 37.63 9.71
CA ASP A 146 18.96 39.01 9.30
C ASP A 146 17.94 39.64 8.33
N GLY A 147 16.65 39.36 8.55
CA GLY A 147 15.54 39.93 7.80
C GLY A 147 15.20 39.22 6.49
N ASP A 148 16.20 38.87 5.67
CA ASP A 148 15.95 38.37 4.30
C ASP A 148 16.87 37.22 3.85
N ARG A 149 17.78 36.71 4.69
CA ARG A 149 18.62 35.56 4.32
C ARG A 149 17.94 34.26 4.72
N LEU A 150 17.79 33.34 3.78
CA LEU A 150 17.18 32.03 3.99
C LEU A 150 18.25 30.96 4.28
N LYS A 151 18.00 30.13 5.29
CA LYS A 151 18.73 28.89 5.54
C LYS A 151 17.82 27.67 5.55
N VAL A 152 18.21 26.65 4.80
CA VAL A 152 17.61 25.31 4.83
C VAL A 152 18.21 24.53 5.99
N CYS A 153 17.34 24.13 6.91
CA CYS A 153 17.68 23.33 8.09
C CYS A 153 17.21 21.88 7.87
N ASP A 154 17.78 20.94 8.62
CA ASP A 154 17.26 19.56 8.74
C ASP A 154 17.00 18.86 7.39
N PHE A 155 18.04 18.62 6.59
CA PHE A 155 17.95 17.71 5.44
C PHE A 155 17.46 16.34 5.93
N GLY A 156 16.21 16.01 5.59
CA GLY A 156 15.36 15.10 6.34
C GLY A 156 15.85 13.64 6.39
N ILE A 157 16.48 13.24 7.51
CA ILE A 157 17.02 11.88 7.65
C ILE A 157 16.61 11.19 8.98
N ALA A 158 15.51 11.64 9.61
CA ALA A 158 14.77 10.80 10.56
C ALA A 158 13.25 11.08 10.54
N ARG A 159 12.59 10.60 9.50
CA ARG A 159 11.27 9.97 9.66
C ARG A 159 11.31 8.65 8.92
N MET A 160 10.68 7.63 9.50
CA MET A 160 10.43 6.37 8.82
C MET A 160 9.89 6.61 7.41
N ALA A 161 10.72 6.35 6.39
CA ALA A 161 10.30 5.76 5.14
C ALA A 161 10.68 4.29 5.22
N ASP A 162 9.94 3.62 6.10
CA ASP A 162 9.68 2.18 6.22
C ASP A 162 8.39 2.11 7.03
N ALA A 163 7.31 1.68 6.38
CA ALA A 163 5.95 1.67 6.90
C ALA A 163 5.86 1.19 8.38
N SER A 164 5.75 2.11 9.35
CA SER A 164 5.22 1.81 10.71
C SER A 164 5.02 3.00 11.66
N VAL A 165 4.88 4.26 11.22
CA VAL A 165 4.38 5.34 12.11
C VAL A 165 3.51 6.36 11.36
N ALA A 166 2.21 6.10 11.33
CA ALA A 166 1.16 7.12 11.45
C ALA A 166 0.30 6.59 12.61
N VAL A 167 0.00 7.27 13.70
CA VAL A 167 -0.37 8.66 13.93
C VAL A 167 -0.21 8.91 15.44
N THR A 168 0.42 10.01 15.85
CA THR A 168 0.02 10.71 17.08
C THR A 168 -0.57 12.04 16.67
N PHE A 169 -1.91 12.09 16.61
CA PHE A 169 -2.64 13.34 16.80
C PHE A 169 -2.16 13.87 18.15
N THR A 170 -1.46 15.01 18.13
CA THR A 170 -0.76 15.76 19.22
C THR A 170 0.78 15.77 19.24
N GLY A 171 1.51 15.29 18.22
CA GLY A 171 2.98 15.47 18.26
C GLY A 171 3.72 15.07 17.00
N GLN A 172 4.02 16.08 16.18
CA GLN A 172 4.62 16.06 14.84
C GLN A 172 5.75 15.06 14.62
N VAL A 173 5.63 14.32 13.51
CA VAL A 173 6.66 14.33 12.48
C VAL A 173 5.91 14.56 11.15
N GLY A 174 6.56 15.06 10.08
CA GLY A 174 6.07 15.34 8.71
C GLY A 174 4.73 16.08 8.55
N THR A 175 4.76 17.31 8.03
CA THR A 175 3.55 18.12 7.77
C THR A 175 2.94 17.67 6.44
N PRO A 176 1.77 16.98 6.42
CA PRO A 176 1.23 16.39 5.19
C PRO A 176 0.89 17.41 4.09
N LEU A 177 0.81 18.70 4.43
CA LEU A 177 0.44 19.83 3.56
C LEU A 177 1.43 20.12 2.41
N TYR A 178 2.66 19.59 2.46
CA TYR A 178 3.69 19.82 1.44
C TYR A 178 4.21 18.52 0.81
N MET A 179 3.59 17.39 1.17
CA MET A 179 4.06 16.07 0.74
C MET A 179 3.71 15.82 -0.73
N ALA A 180 4.70 15.40 -1.51
CA ALA A 180 4.54 15.15 -2.94
C ALA A 180 3.71 13.87 -3.21
N PRO A 181 3.04 13.75 -4.37
CA PRO A 181 2.29 12.56 -4.76
C PRO A 181 3.07 11.26 -4.60
N GLU A 182 4.31 11.21 -5.07
CA GLU A 182 5.18 10.03 -4.95
C GLU A 182 5.47 9.65 -3.49
N GLN A 183 5.50 10.63 -2.58
CA GLN A 183 5.68 10.36 -1.15
C GLN A 183 4.42 9.78 -0.50
N TRP A 184 3.24 10.27 -0.90
CA TRP A 184 1.95 9.71 -0.49
C TRP A 184 1.74 8.28 -1.01
N LEU A 185 2.26 7.98 -2.21
CA LEU A 185 2.17 6.69 -2.87
C LEU A 185 3.25 5.69 -2.41
N GLY A 186 4.30 6.17 -1.72
CA GLY A 186 5.45 5.34 -1.34
C GLY A 186 6.36 4.97 -2.52
N GLU A 187 6.29 5.73 -3.60
CA GLU A 187 7.11 5.58 -4.80
C GLU A 187 8.54 6.09 -4.57
N PRO A 188 9.52 5.70 -5.42
CA PRO A 188 10.86 6.25 -5.38
C PRO A 188 10.86 7.79 -5.47
N THR A 189 11.59 8.44 -4.56
CA THR A 189 11.71 9.90 -4.50
C THR A 189 13.08 10.35 -5.00
N ASP A 190 13.09 11.38 -5.84
CA ASP A 190 14.27 12.08 -6.34
C ASP A 190 14.21 13.58 -5.99
N HIS A 191 15.13 14.39 -6.54
CA HIS A 191 15.17 15.83 -6.31
C HIS A 191 13.88 16.57 -6.69
N ARG A 192 13.05 16.00 -7.58
CA ARG A 192 11.78 16.60 -7.99
C ARG A 192 10.71 16.49 -6.89
N THR A 193 10.90 15.63 -5.91
CA THR A 193 10.09 15.60 -4.68
C THR A 193 10.25 16.89 -3.89
N ASP A 194 11.48 17.41 -3.77
CA ASP A 194 11.73 18.69 -3.10
C ASP A 194 11.17 19.87 -3.91
N LEU A 195 11.17 19.77 -5.24
CA LEU A 195 10.56 20.78 -6.12
C LEU A 195 9.04 20.90 -5.90
N TYR A 196 8.35 19.79 -5.65
CA TYR A 196 6.92 19.83 -5.32
C TYR A 196 6.66 20.55 -4.00
N ALA A 197 7.41 20.18 -2.96
CA ALA A 197 7.31 20.82 -1.66
C ALA A 197 7.64 22.32 -1.76
N MET A 198 8.66 22.68 -2.55
CA MET A 198 9.00 24.07 -2.87
C MET A 198 7.83 24.81 -3.53
N GLY A 199 7.15 24.20 -4.51
CA GLY A 199 5.95 24.76 -5.13
C GLY A 199 4.85 25.05 -4.11
N GLY A 200 4.60 24.12 -3.19
CA GLY A 200 3.63 24.30 -2.10
C GLY A 200 4.03 25.39 -1.10
N ILE A 201 5.32 25.53 -0.81
CA ILE A 201 5.86 26.60 0.04
C ILE A 201 5.71 27.96 -0.65
N LEU A 202 6.08 28.08 -1.93
CA LEU A 202 5.92 29.32 -2.68
C LEU A 202 4.46 29.77 -2.77
N PHE A 203 3.55 28.82 -3.03
CA PHE A 203 2.11 29.09 -3.00
C PHE A 203 1.71 29.65 -1.64
N HIS A 204 2.08 28.97 -0.55
CA HIS A 204 1.74 29.41 0.81
C HIS A 204 2.31 30.78 1.15
N LEU A 205 3.56 31.06 0.77
CA LEU A 205 4.15 32.39 0.97
C LEU A 205 3.39 33.48 0.22
N LEU A 206 2.78 33.18 -0.92
CA LEU A 206 2.01 34.16 -1.68
C LEU A 206 0.59 34.34 -1.13
N THR A 207 -0.08 33.29 -0.67
CA THR A 207 -1.51 33.32 -0.34
C THR A 207 -1.82 33.32 1.14
N GLY A 208 -0.85 32.96 2.00
CA GLY A 208 -1.05 32.82 3.44
C GLY A 208 -1.67 31.49 3.86
N HIS A 209 -1.92 30.56 2.93
CA HIS A 209 -2.33 29.19 3.22
C HIS A 209 -1.71 28.18 2.25
N PRO A 210 -1.54 26.90 2.63
CA PRO A 210 -1.01 25.89 1.72
C PRO A 210 -1.94 25.65 0.52
N PRO A 211 -1.43 25.08 -0.59
CA PRO A 211 -2.23 24.85 -1.81
C PRO A 211 -3.37 23.86 -1.58
N PHE A 212 -3.20 22.91 -0.67
CA PHE A 212 -4.24 21.96 -0.30
C PHE A 212 -4.39 21.91 1.21
N THR A 213 -5.64 21.98 1.66
CA THR A 213 -6.06 21.82 3.05
C THR A 213 -7.17 20.77 3.11
N ALA A 214 -7.32 20.04 4.21
CA ALA A 214 -8.48 19.22 4.49
C ALA A 214 -8.53 18.85 5.97
N ASP A 215 -9.71 18.47 6.46
CA ASP A 215 -9.92 18.11 7.87
C ASP A 215 -9.31 16.74 8.22
N GLY A 216 -9.08 15.89 7.21
CA GLY A 216 -8.53 14.55 7.36
C GLY A 216 -7.38 14.25 6.41
N ALA A 217 -6.41 13.44 6.87
CA ALA A 217 -5.22 13.08 6.10
C ALA A 217 -5.55 12.39 4.76
N ARG A 218 -6.63 11.57 4.72
CA ARG A 218 -7.09 10.88 3.52
C ARG A 218 -7.59 11.86 2.44
N GLU A 219 -8.34 12.88 2.85
CA GLU A 219 -8.84 13.89 1.93
C GLU A 219 -7.70 14.79 1.45
N LEU A 220 -6.81 15.19 2.36
CA LEU A 220 -5.62 15.96 2.01
C LEU A 220 -4.74 15.21 1.00
N MET A 221 -4.50 13.92 1.24
CA MET A 221 -3.84 13.03 0.29
C MET A 221 -4.57 13.01 -1.06
N GLY A 222 -5.89 12.83 -1.06
CA GLY A 222 -6.70 12.85 -2.28
C GLY A 222 -6.52 14.13 -3.10
N ARG A 223 -6.41 15.29 -2.43
CA ARG A 223 -6.12 16.59 -3.08
C ARG A 223 -4.71 16.65 -3.65
N HIS A 224 -3.70 16.23 -2.88
CA HIS A 224 -2.33 16.17 -3.35
C HIS A 224 -2.17 15.26 -4.57
N LEU A 225 -2.88 14.13 -4.63
CA LEU A 225 -2.82 13.15 -5.72
C LEU A 225 -3.62 13.58 -6.97
N ASN A 226 -4.83 14.13 -6.79
CA ASN A 226 -5.79 14.22 -7.90
C ASN A 226 -6.32 15.63 -8.19
N ALA A 227 -6.27 16.57 -7.24
CA ALA A 227 -6.82 17.90 -7.47
C ALA A 227 -5.87 18.74 -8.32
N ASP A 228 -6.41 19.48 -9.29
CA ASP A 228 -5.62 20.41 -10.09
C ASP A 228 -4.87 21.41 -9.19
N PRO A 229 -3.60 21.76 -9.52
CA PRO A 229 -2.88 22.77 -8.77
C PRO A 229 -3.63 24.11 -8.74
N PRO A 230 -3.91 24.68 -7.56
CA PRO A 230 -4.53 25.99 -7.47
C PRO A 230 -3.61 27.06 -8.04
N ARG A 231 -4.20 28.10 -8.64
CA ARG A 231 -3.47 29.26 -9.14
C ARG A 231 -3.48 30.37 -8.10
N ALA A 232 -2.29 30.77 -7.64
CA ALA A 232 -2.14 31.86 -6.67
C ALA A 232 -2.69 33.18 -7.25
N ARG A 233 -2.58 33.36 -8.57
CA ARG A 233 -3.15 34.53 -9.27
C ARG A 233 -4.66 34.65 -9.21
N THR A 234 -5.39 33.56 -8.96
CA THR A 234 -6.85 33.61 -8.77
C THR A 234 -7.20 34.36 -7.49
N GLU A 235 -6.36 34.24 -6.46
CA GLU A 235 -6.55 34.91 -5.16
C GLU A 235 -5.86 36.28 -5.12
N ARG A 236 -4.70 36.41 -5.78
CA ARG A 236 -3.88 37.62 -5.82
C ARG A 236 -3.43 37.97 -7.24
N PRO A 237 -4.23 38.76 -7.99
CA PRO A 237 -3.99 39.07 -9.41
C PRO A 237 -2.64 39.76 -9.70
N GLU A 238 -2.01 40.38 -8.70
CA GLU A 238 -0.71 41.06 -8.79
C GLU A 238 0.49 40.12 -8.92
N ILE A 239 0.33 38.82 -8.65
CA ILE A 239 1.39 37.80 -8.76
C ILE A 239 1.76 37.62 -10.23
N PRO A 240 3.03 37.76 -10.70
CA PRO A 240 3.39 37.64 -12.11
C PRO A 240 2.95 36.31 -12.75
N VAL A 241 2.51 36.34 -14.02
CA VAL A 241 2.07 35.15 -14.76
C VAL A 241 3.16 34.07 -14.79
N ALA A 242 4.42 34.46 -14.99
CA ALA A 242 5.54 33.53 -15.00
C ALA A 242 5.76 32.82 -13.64
N LEU A 243 5.50 33.51 -12.52
CA LEU A 243 5.63 32.95 -11.18
C LEU A 243 4.50 31.95 -10.88
N ASP A 244 3.26 32.30 -11.23
CA ASP A 244 2.10 31.40 -11.09
C ASP A 244 2.26 30.13 -11.94
N ALA A 245 2.71 30.28 -13.18
CA ALA A 245 2.97 29.15 -14.06
C ALA A 245 4.07 28.23 -13.50
N LEU A 246 5.16 28.81 -12.95
CA LEU A 246 6.21 28.03 -12.29
C LEU A 246 5.67 27.25 -11.08
N ILE A 247 4.83 27.86 -10.24
CA ILE A 247 4.24 27.19 -9.07
C ILE A 247 3.34 26.02 -9.50
N VAL A 248 2.51 26.20 -10.51
CA VAL A 248 1.66 25.13 -11.06
C VAL A 248 2.50 23.98 -11.60
N GLU A 249 3.58 24.29 -12.31
CA GLU A 249 4.51 23.29 -12.85
C GLU A 249 5.25 22.53 -11.74
N LEU A 250 5.70 23.21 -10.67
CA LEU A 250 6.29 22.57 -9.49
C LEU A 250 5.28 21.64 -8.80
N LEU A 251 4.00 22.02 -8.77
CA LEU A 251 2.90 21.23 -8.19
C LEU A 251 2.33 20.16 -9.14
N ALA A 252 2.97 19.91 -10.29
CA ALA A 252 2.56 18.87 -11.22
C ALA A 252 2.57 17.49 -10.53
N LYS A 253 1.55 16.68 -10.85
CA LYS A 253 1.33 15.40 -10.17
C LYS A 253 2.36 14.37 -10.56
N ASP A 254 2.63 14.27 -11.87
CA ASP A 254 3.73 13.48 -12.41
C ASP A 254 5.05 14.22 -12.21
N PRO A 255 6.04 13.65 -11.49
CA PRO A 255 7.34 14.27 -11.30
C PRO A 255 8.03 14.63 -12.63
N ARG A 256 7.79 13.87 -13.72
CA ARG A 256 8.41 14.12 -15.03
C ARG A 256 7.93 15.41 -15.71
N GLN A 257 6.81 15.96 -15.26
CA GLN A 257 6.27 17.24 -15.73
C GLN A 257 6.82 18.44 -14.95
N ARG A 258 7.54 18.20 -13.85
CA ARG A 258 8.24 19.24 -13.08
C ARG A 258 9.57 19.58 -13.76
N PRO A 259 10.18 20.75 -13.48
CA PRO A 259 11.48 21.11 -14.01
C PRO A 259 12.52 20.00 -13.80
N ALA A 260 13.25 19.67 -14.87
CA ALA A 260 14.19 18.55 -14.84
C ALA A 260 15.35 18.81 -13.88
N ARG A 261 15.79 20.06 -13.71
CA ARG A 261 16.87 20.46 -12.80
C ARG A 261 16.40 21.59 -11.89
N THR A 262 16.86 21.57 -10.64
CA THR A 262 16.60 22.66 -9.68
C THR A 262 17.22 23.98 -10.14
N ALA A 263 18.34 23.93 -10.88
CA ALA A 263 18.96 25.12 -11.47
C ALA A 263 17.99 25.88 -12.40
N ASP A 264 17.16 25.16 -13.17
CA ASP A 264 16.19 25.77 -14.08
C ASP A 264 15.12 26.57 -13.29
N VAL A 265 14.77 26.12 -12.09
CA VAL A 265 13.84 26.82 -11.18
C VAL A 265 14.47 28.09 -10.63
N ARG A 266 15.73 28.01 -10.16
CA ARG A 266 16.49 29.16 -9.66
C ARG A 266 16.62 30.25 -10.73
N ASP A 267 17.02 29.86 -11.93
CA ASP A 267 17.28 30.81 -13.02
C ASP A 267 15.98 31.50 -13.46
N ARG A 268 14.85 30.77 -13.51
CA ARG A 268 13.52 31.37 -13.73
C ARG A 268 13.10 32.34 -12.64
N LEU A 269 13.41 32.06 -11.37
CA LEU A 269 13.12 32.99 -10.26
C LEU A 269 13.98 34.26 -10.36
N ARG A 270 15.25 34.15 -10.78
CA ARG A 270 16.12 35.30 -11.08
C ARG A 270 15.55 36.16 -12.21
N ASP A 271 15.09 35.55 -13.30
CA ASP A 271 14.49 36.29 -14.42
C ASP A 271 13.22 37.04 -13.99
N ILE A 272 12.39 36.41 -13.16
CA ILE A 272 11.19 37.04 -12.57
C ILE A 272 11.58 38.22 -11.66
N GLN A 273 12.69 38.11 -10.94
CA GLN A 273 13.19 39.20 -10.08
C GLN A 273 13.70 40.37 -10.93
N GLN A 274 14.50 40.10 -11.97
CA GLN A 274 15.11 41.10 -12.83
C GLN A 274 14.09 41.85 -13.70
N SER A 275 13.11 41.14 -14.25
CA SER A 275 12.02 41.73 -15.04
C SER A 275 11.14 42.70 -14.23
N ARG A 276 11.18 42.63 -12.90
CA ARG A 276 10.50 43.57 -11.99
C ARG A 276 11.34 44.77 -11.59
N THR A 277 12.67 44.70 -11.73
CA THR A 277 13.60 45.78 -11.38
C THR A 277 13.95 46.70 -12.55
N SER A 278 13.64 46.30 -13.78
CA SER A 278 13.82 47.14 -14.98
C SER A 278 12.74 48.23 -15.04
N PRO A 279 13.10 49.51 -15.27
CA PRO A 279 12.12 50.55 -15.56
C PRO A 279 11.33 50.19 -16.82
N PRO A 280 10.04 50.56 -16.92
CA PRO A 280 9.31 50.39 -18.18
C PRO A 280 10.05 51.16 -19.29
N PRO A 281 10.16 50.61 -20.52
CA PRO A 281 10.64 51.39 -21.65
C PRO A 281 9.75 52.61 -21.85
N ALA A 282 10.36 53.75 -22.19
CA ALA A 282 9.67 55.01 -22.40
C ALA A 282 8.50 54.81 -23.39
N SER A 283 7.33 55.29 -22.98
CA SER A 283 6.11 55.28 -23.76
C SER A 283 6.29 56.08 -25.05
N GLU A 284 6.34 55.39 -26.20
CA GLU A 284 6.00 56.03 -27.47
C GLU A 284 4.48 55.99 -27.67
N SER A 285 3.93 57.18 -27.79
CA SER A 285 2.53 57.50 -28.00
C SER A 285 2.04 57.03 -29.38
N THR A 286 0.92 56.31 -29.35
CA THR A 286 -0.19 56.27 -30.33
C THR A 286 0.00 56.98 -31.68
N SER A 287 -0.20 56.25 -32.79
CA SER A 287 -1.01 56.73 -33.92
C SER A 287 -1.44 55.58 -34.86
N ALA A 288 -2.65 55.73 -35.38
CA ALA A 288 -3.47 54.82 -36.17
C ALA A 288 -2.87 54.29 -37.50
N ALA A 289 -3.43 53.16 -37.95
CA ALA A 289 -3.29 52.56 -39.29
C ALA A 289 -3.87 53.47 -40.42
N PRO A 290 -3.61 53.19 -41.72
CA PRO A 290 -4.35 52.12 -42.42
C PRO A 290 -3.56 51.32 -43.49
N ASP A 291 -4.25 50.29 -44.01
CA ASP A 291 -4.03 49.39 -45.17
C ASP A 291 -2.96 49.73 -46.24
N ASP A 292 -2.24 48.71 -46.75
CA ASP A 292 -2.36 48.19 -48.13
C ASP A 292 -1.40 47.01 -48.48
N ALA A 293 -1.89 46.13 -49.35
CA ALA A 293 -1.27 45.25 -50.35
C ALA A 293 0.04 44.42 -50.12
N THR A 294 -0.15 43.10 -50.21
CA THR A 294 0.66 42.08 -50.92
C THR A 294 2.04 42.44 -51.49
N ARG A 295 3.09 41.68 -51.08
CA ARG A 295 4.04 41.04 -52.01
C ARG A 295 4.90 39.94 -51.36
N ARG A 296 4.98 38.80 -52.06
CA ARG A 296 6.00 37.74 -51.90
C ARG A 296 7.42 38.30 -51.97
N LEU A 297 8.38 37.67 -51.28
CA LEU A 297 9.67 37.19 -51.81
C LEU A 297 10.49 36.45 -50.73
N SER A 298 11.21 35.42 -51.18
CA SER A 298 11.98 34.38 -50.47
C SER A 298 13.25 34.89 -49.73
N PRO A 299 13.95 34.05 -48.92
CA PRO A 299 15.06 34.45 -48.07
C PRO A 299 16.44 34.29 -48.74
N PRO A 300 17.50 34.88 -48.17
CA PRO A 300 18.86 34.37 -48.39
C PRO A 300 19.69 34.33 -47.07
N PRO A 301 20.97 33.89 -47.06
CA PRO A 301 21.34 32.53 -46.69
C PRO A 301 22.35 32.46 -45.52
N GLU A 302 22.61 31.25 -45.02
CA GLU A 302 23.79 30.92 -44.20
C GLU A 302 25.11 31.13 -44.97
N PRO A 303 26.23 31.33 -44.25
CA PRO A 303 27.54 30.89 -44.71
C PRO A 303 28.11 29.77 -43.82
N GLN A 304 28.66 28.76 -44.50
CA GLN A 304 29.34 27.59 -43.98
C GLN A 304 30.82 27.85 -43.61
N SER A 305 31.35 26.89 -42.84
CA SER A 305 32.78 26.47 -42.73
C SER A 305 33.68 27.34 -41.84
N THR A 306 34.54 26.79 -40.98
CA THR A 306 35.50 25.69 -41.20
C THR A 306 35.91 25.04 -39.87
N SER A 307 36.11 23.72 -39.88
CA SER A 307 37.01 23.02 -38.94
C SER A 307 38.45 23.06 -39.44
N PRO A 308 39.43 22.74 -38.57
CA PRO A 308 40.27 21.58 -38.88
C PRO A 308 40.51 20.64 -37.69
N ALA A 309 40.68 19.37 -38.04
CA ALA A 309 41.07 18.26 -37.20
C ALA A 309 42.59 18.22 -36.94
N GLY A 310 43.02 17.50 -35.89
CA GLY A 310 44.39 16.97 -35.84
C GLY A 310 44.90 16.46 -34.48
N SER A 311 44.91 15.12 -34.33
CA SER A 311 46.02 14.31 -33.78
C SER A 311 46.15 13.99 -32.27
N ALA A 312 45.70 12.77 -31.93
CA ALA A 312 46.44 11.61 -31.36
C ALA A 312 47.25 11.66 -30.04
N ALA A 313 46.75 10.88 -29.05
CA ALA A 313 47.37 9.82 -28.19
C ALA A 313 48.68 10.07 -27.39
N PRO A 314 49.09 9.25 -26.36
CA PRO A 314 48.53 7.97 -25.85
C PRO A 314 48.36 7.87 -24.30
N GLY A 315 47.87 6.72 -23.81
CA GLY A 315 47.62 6.39 -22.38
C GLY A 315 48.88 6.19 -21.52
N PRO A 316 48.74 5.71 -20.26
CA PRO A 316 49.06 4.29 -20.04
C PRO A 316 48.30 3.56 -18.89
N THR A 317 48.15 2.25 -19.11
CA THR A 317 48.32 1.08 -18.21
C THR A 317 47.79 1.00 -16.77
N ARG A 318 47.04 -0.09 -16.56
CA ARG A 318 46.71 -0.82 -15.32
C ARG A 318 47.97 -1.39 -14.61
N PRO A 319 47.84 -1.79 -13.33
CA PRO A 319 48.28 -3.14 -12.97
C PRO A 319 47.27 -3.91 -12.11
N SER A 320 47.50 -5.22 -12.03
CA SER A 320 46.59 -6.26 -11.54
C SER A 320 47.18 -6.98 -10.31
N VAL A 321 46.32 -7.24 -9.30
CA VAL A 321 46.27 -8.33 -8.27
C VAL A 321 47.53 -8.65 -7.41
N PRO A 322 47.37 -9.17 -6.16
CA PRO A 322 47.13 -10.62 -5.97
C PRO A 322 46.15 -11.00 -4.82
N GLU A 323 45.70 -12.25 -4.90
CA GLU A 323 44.93 -13.01 -3.91
C GLU A 323 45.63 -13.11 -2.54
N SER A 324 44.84 -13.29 -1.47
CA SER A 324 45.30 -14.10 -0.32
C SER A 324 44.16 -14.81 0.40
N ARG A 325 44.53 -15.96 0.94
CA ARG A 325 43.75 -17.10 1.43
C ARG A 325 43.05 -16.87 2.77
N SER A 326 42.02 -17.67 3.02
CA SER A 326 41.42 -17.96 4.34
C SER A 326 42.44 -18.46 5.38
N PRO A 327 42.07 -18.49 6.67
CA PRO A 327 41.74 -19.81 7.23
C PRO A 327 40.48 -19.83 8.12
N ALA A 328 39.95 -21.05 8.25
CA ALA A 328 38.91 -21.46 9.17
C ALA A 328 39.36 -21.36 10.63
N PHE A 329 38.40 -21.20 11.54
CA PHE A 329 38.49 -21.72 12.91
C PHE A 329 37.14 -22.29 13.35
N ASP A 330 37.18 -23.56 13.72
CA ASP A 330 36.23 -24.27 14.57
C ASP A 330 36.07 -23.58 15.94
N GLY A 331 34.92 -23.76 16.57
CA GLY A 331 34.74 -23.36 17.97
C GLY A 331 33.31 -23.44 18.47
N ALA A 332 32.88 -24.67 18.77
CA ALA A 332 31.65 -24.96 19.49
C ALA A 332 31.58 -24.27 20.86
N ALA A 333 30.42 -23.71 21.23
CA ALA A 333 29.94 -23.68 22.63
C ALA A 333 28.45 -23.31 22.71
N ARG A 334 27.64 -24.29 23.11
CA ARG A 334 26.28 -24.15 23.64
C ARG A 334 26.27 -23.28 24.91
N PRO A 335 25.23 -22.45 25.13
CA PRO A 335 24.77 -22.11 26.47
C PRO A 335 23.63 -23.04 26.93
N PRO A 336 23.49 -23.29 28.25
CA PRO A 336 22.61 -24.32 28.81
C PRO A 336 21.14 -23.91 28.90
N SER A 337 20.27 -24.91 28.91
CA SER A 337 18.84 -24.83 29.15
C SER A 337 18.50 -24.36 30.58
N PRO A 338 17.44 -23.55 30.78
CA PRO A 338 16.92 -23.27 32.12
C PRO A 338 16.07 -24.45 32.66
N PRO A 339 16.02 -24.66 33.99
CA PRO A 339 15.27 -25.75 34.63
C PRO A 339 13.74 -25.50 34.66
N PRO A 340 12.92 -26.54 34.92
CA PRO A 340 11.48 -26.51 34.72
C PRO A 340 10.70 -25.77 35.82
N ALA A 341 9.54 -25.22 35.43
CA ALA A 341 8.57 -24.59 36.32
C ALA A 341 7.89 -25.60 37.27
N PRO A 342 7.60 -25.25 38.53
CA PRO A 342 6.77 -26.07 39.39
C PRO A 342 5.27 -25.76 39.23
N GLY A 343 4.50 -26.81 38.96
CA GLY A 343 3.46 -27.28 39.88
C GLY A 343 2.17 -26.46 40.02
N VAL A 344 1.12 -27.01 39.39
CA VAL A 344 -0.30 -26.79 39.64
C VAL A 344 -0.66 -26.89 41.13
N ARG A 345 -1.55 -26.00 41.60
CA ARG A 345 -2.47 -26.30 42.71
C ARG A 345 -3.89 -25.91 42.33
N ASP A 346 -4.73 -26.95 42.27
CA ASP A 346 -6.19 -26.88 42.33
C ASP A 346 -6.65 -26.42 43.71
N THR A 347 -7.69 -25.58 43.75
CA THR A 347 -8.70 -25.64 44.82
C THR A 347 -10.08 -25.39 44.25
N ASN A 348 -10.88 -26.45 44.27
CA ASN A 348 -12.34 -26.43 44.14
C ASN A 348 -12.97 -25.62 45.28
N GLY A 349 -14.04 -24.87 44.96
CA GLY A 349 -14.91 -24.21 45.93
C GLY A 349 -16.25 -23.85 45.31
N THR A 350 -17.23 -24.74 45.47
CA THR A 350 -18.61 -24.64 45.01
C THR A 350 -19.44 -23.64 45.83
N ARG A 351 -20.26 -22.81 45.18
CA ARG A 351 -21.68 -22.51 45.56
C ARG A 351 -22.39 -21.61 44.52
N ARG A 352 -23.56 -22.07 44.06
CA ARG A 352 -24.62 -21.40 43.28
C ARG A 352 -25.58 -20.62 44.23
N PRO A 353 -26.67 -19.96 43.77
CA PRO A 353 -26.94 -19.20 42.53
C PRO A 353 -27.52 -17.79 42.80
N GLY A 354 -27.43 -16.87 41.84
CA GLY A 354 -28.13 -15.57 41.88
C GLY A 354 -28.49 -15.10 40.46
N GLY A 355 -29.75 -14.71 40.26
CA GLY A 355 -30.43 -14.48 38.98
C GLY A 355 -29.94 -13.30 38.12
N PRO A 356 -30.70 -12.98 37.06
CA PRO A 356 -30.16 -12.66 35.74
C PRO A 356 -29.68 -11.22 35.65
N ARG A 357 -28.37 -11.03 35.44
CA ARG A 357 -27.84 -9.76 34.95
C ARG A 357 -27.83 -9.79 33.43
N ARG A 358 -28.63 -8.89 32.84
CA ARG A 358 -28.62 -8.53 31.42
C ARG A 358 -27.18 -8.28 30.97
N VAL A 359 -26.62 -9.22 30.22
CA VAL A 359 -25.39 -8.99 29.47
C VAL A 359 -25.81 -8.35 28.16
N ALA A 360 -25.38 -7.10 27.96
CA ALA A 360 -25.49 -6.41 26.70
C ALA A 360 -24.89 -7.29 25.60
N ARG A 361 -25.73 -7.71 24.65
CA ARG A 361 -25.30 -8.30 23.38
C ARG A 361 -24.50 -7.24 22.64
N ARG A 362 -23.17 -7.24 22.82
CA ARG A 362 -22.27 -6.64 21.84
C ARG A 362 -22.36 -7.50 20.58
N ALA A 363 -23.05 -6.99 19.58
CA ALA A 363 -23.11 -7.58 18.25
C ALA A 363 -21.68 -7.68 17.67
N LEU A 364 -21.14 -8.90 17.61
CA LEU A 364 -20.07 -9.28 16.69
C LEU A 364 -20.67 -9.53 15.30
N LEU A 365 -21.37 -8.52 14.77
CA LEU A 365 -21.93 -8.53 13.41
C LEU A 365 -21.15 -7.48 12.61
N GLY A 366 -20.34 -7.92 11.65
CA GLY A 366 -19.66 -7.00 10.73
C GLY A 366 -18.36 -7.46 10.09
N GLY A 367 -17.84 -8.66 10.39
CA GLY A 367 -16.74 -9.23 9.60
C GLY A 367 -17.33 -10.05 8.46
N ALA A 368 -17.20 -9.60 7.21
CA ALA A 368 -17.40 -10.49 6.06
C ALA A 368 -16.52 -11.73 6.28
N VAL A 369 -17.11 -12.93 6.24
CA VAL A 369 -16.31 -14.15 6.16
C VAL A 369 -15.91 -14.22 4.71
N LEU A 370 -14.71 -13.72 4.40
CA LEU A 370 -14.18 -13.74 3.04
C LEU A 370 -13.89 -15.19 2.66
N SER A 371 -14.87 -15.81 2.01
CA SER A 371 -14.70 -17.09 1.34
C SER A 371 -13.78 -16.84 0.15
N LEU A 372 -12.55 -17.34 0.24
CA LEU A 372 -11.65 -17.43 -0.91
C LEU A 372 -12.18 -18.52 -1.84
N ALA A 373 -12.52 -18.15 -3.07
CA ALA A 373 -12.46 -19.11 -4.16
C ALA A 373 -10.97 -19.51 -4.30
N ALA A 374 -10.60 -20.68 -3.78
CA ALA A 374 -9.34 -21.29 -4.13
C ALA A 374 -9.37 -21.55 -5.64
N ALA A 375 -8.71 -20.70 -6.42
CA ALA A 375 -8.29 -21.08 -7.75
C ALA A 375 -7.35 -22.27 -7.56
N ALA A 376 -7.85 -23.49 -7.78
CA ALA A 376 -6.99 -24.65 -7.92
C ALA A 376 -6.05 -24.34 -9.09
N ALA A 377 -4.76 -24.16 -8.79
CA ALA A 377 -3.73 -24.08 -9.81
C ALA A 377 -3.65 -25.46 -10.48
N VAL A 378 -4.43 -25.66 -11.56
CA VAL A 378 -4.29 -26.80 -12.44
C VAL A 378 -3.26 -26.44 -13.51
N PRO A 379 -2.17 -27.20 -13.71
CA PRO A 379 -1.23 -26.94 -14.79
C PRO A 379 -1.92 -27.16 -16.15
N LEU A 380 -1.95 -26.12 -16.99
CA LEU A 380 -2.52 -26.19 -18.34
C LEU A 380 -1.73 -27.16 -19.23
N SER A 381 -2.39 -28.24 -19.67
CA SER A 381 -1.96 -29.02 -20.85
C SER A 381 -2.72 -28.52 -22.08
N ARG A 382 -1.99 -28.09 -23.09
CA ARG A 382 -2.47 -27.48 -24.34
C ARG A 382 -3.53 -28.34 -25.04
N LEU A 383 -4.67 -27.73 -25.38
CA LEU A 383 -5.60 -28.22 -26.40
C LEU A 383 -5.77 -27.16 -27.49
N THR A 384 -5.23 -27.46 -28.66
CA THR A 384 -5.42 -26.70 -29.90
C THR A 384 -6.86 -26.85 -30.39
N ALA A 385 -7.61 -25.75 -30.46
CA ALA A 385 -8.94 -25.73 -31.06
C ALA A 385 -8.84 -25.75 -32.60
N ARG A 386 -9.42 -26.79 -33.22
CA ARG A 386 -9.73 -26.85 -34.64
C ARG A 386 -11.02 -26.06 -34.90
N THR A 387 -10.96 -25.12 -35.83
CA THR A 387 -12.12 -24.41 -36.37
C THR A 387 -12.97 -25.35 -37.23
N GLY A 388 -14.28 -25.38 -36.98
CA GLY A 388 -15.28 -26.01 -37.83
C GLY A 388 -16.57 -25.21 -37.79
N SER A 389 -16.98 -24.72 -38.97
CA SER A 389 -18.15 -23.91 -39.24
C SER A 389 -19.45 -24.74 -39.37
N ASP A 390 -20.56 -24.01 -39.44
CA ASP A 390 -21.94 -24.40 -39.83
C ASP A 390 -22.85 -24.81 -38.64
N GLY A 391 -24.08 -24.32 -38.47
CA GLY A 391 -24.99 -23.61 -39.36
C GLY A 391 -26.21 -23.04 -38.61
N ARG A 392 -27.14 -22.48 -39.38
CA ARG A 392 -28.12 -21.43 -39.07
C ARG A 392 -29.53 -21.96 -38.68
N ALA A 393 -30.34 -21.02 -38.15
CA ALA A 393 -31.82 -20.98 -37.99
C ALA A 393 -32.35 -21.52 -36.64
N GLY A 394 -33.26 -20.87 -35.91
CA GLY A 394 -34.07 -19.66 -36.08
C GLY A 394 -35.17 -19.69 -35.00
N GLY A 395 -35.52 -18.56 -34.39
CA GLY A 395 -36.59 -18.53 -33.36
C GLY A 395 -36.66 -17.19 -32.63
N THR A 396 -37.70 -16.44 -32.93
CA THR A 396 -37.97 -15.03 -32.59
C THR A 396 -38.24 -14.79 -31.10
N GLY A 397 -37.58 -13.78 -30.51
CA GLY A 397 -37.91 -13.20 -29.22
C GLY A 397 -37.30 -11.80 -29.14
N SER A 398 -38.11 -10.80 -28.77
CA SER A 398 -37.90 -9.37 -28.96
C SER A 398 -36.49 -8.86 -28.66
N ALA A 399 -35.89 -8.23 -29.67
CA ALA A 399 -34.70 -7.41 -29.57
C ALA A 399 -34.94 -6.24 -28.58
N GLY A 400 -34.42 -6.39 -27.37
CA GLY A 400 -33.95 -5.26 -26.58
C GLY A 400 -32.66 -4.76 -27.23
N THR A 401 -32.55 -3.45 -27.33
CA THR A 401 -31.38 -2.72 -27.83
C THR A 401 -30.09 -3.28 -27.24
N ASP A 402 -29.20 -3.69 -28.13
CA ASP A 402 -27.86 -4.19 -27.86
C ASP A 402 -27.01 -3.01 -27.36
N ASP A 403 -26.98 -2.79 -26.04
CA ASP A 403 -26.00 -1.92 -25.37
C ASP A 403 -24.64 -2.65 -25.40
N GLY A 404 -23.98 -2.61 -26.57
CA GLY A 404 -22.72 -3.31 -26.85
C GLY A 404 -21.51 -2.86 -26.02
N ASP A 405 -21.65 -1.88 -25.13
CA ASP A 405 -20.58 -1.27 -24.34
C ASP A 405 -20.64 -1.58 -22.83
N SER A 406 -21.67 -2.27 -22.34
CA SER A 406 -21.75 -2.59 -20.91
C SER A 406 -20.89 -3.82 -20.57
N PRO A 407 -19.96 -3.74 -19.60
CA PRO A 407 -19.25 -4.91 -19.12
C PRO A 407 -20.17 -5.87 -18.35
N LEU A 408 -21.35 -5.44 -17.89
CA LEU A 408 -22.29 -6.31 -17.21
C LEU A 408 -22.95 -7.29 -18.18
N ARG A 409 -22.66 -8.57 -18.03
CA ARG A 409 -23.26 -9.64 -18.85
C ARG A 409 -24.59 -10.11 -18.30
N PHE A 410 -24.64 -10.44 -17.00
CA PHE A 410 -25.84 -10.97 -16.35
C PHE A 410 -25.95 -10.48 -14.90
N THR A 411 -27.18 -10.16 -14.46
CA THR A 411 -27.51 -10.07 -13.03
C THR A 411 -28.28 -11.32 -12.63
N LEU A 412 -27.68 -12.13 -11.76
CA LEU A 412 -28.21 -13.39 -11.28
C LEU A 412 -29.10 -13.12 -10.07
N LYS A 413 -30.42 -13.08 -10.31
CA LYS A 413 -31.45 -12.82 -9.30
C LYS A 413 -32.10 -14.11 -8.85
N GLY A 414 -32.38 -14.21 -7.54
CA GLY A 414 -33.12 -15.34 -6.98
C GLY A 414 -32.87 -15.55 -5.49
N HIS A 415 -31.73 -15.11 -4.96
CA HIS A 415 -31.48 -15.10 -3.53
C HIS A 415 -32.29 -13.99 -2.83
N GLU A 416 -32.76 -14.27 -1.61
CA GLU A 416 -33.60 -13.35 -0.82
C GLU A 416 -32.78 -12.55 0.21
N LYS A 417 -31.54 -12.96 0.44
CA LYS A 417 -30.59 -12.34 1.37
C LYS A 417 -29.21 -12.30 0.75
N TRP A 418 -28.23 -11.82 1.51
CA TRP A 418 -26.85 -11.60 1.07
C TRP A 418 -26.25 -12.82 0.38
N VAL A 419 -25.63 -12.60 -0.78
CA VAL A 419 -24.79 -13.60 -1.43
C VAL A 419 -23.37 -13.44 -0.89
N GLU A 420 -22.89 -14.40 -0.12
CA GLU A 420 -21.61 -14.32 0.60
C GLU A 420 -20.43 -14.78 -0.27
N SER A 421 -20.61 -15.84 -1.05
CA SER A 421 -19.53 -16.51 -1.79
C SER A 421 -19.95 -16.84 -3.22
N VAL A 422 -19.00 -16.75 -4.14
CA VAL A 422 -19.11 -17.22 -5.53
C VAL A 422 -17.94 -18.14 -5.88
N ALA A 423 -18.18 -19.15 -6.72
CA ALA A 423 -17.13 -20.01 -7.28
C ALA A 423 -17.53 -20.48 -8.68
N PHE A 424 -16.58 -20.46 -9.63
CA PHE A 424 -16.76 -21.12 -10.93
C PHE A 424 -16.41 -22.61 -10.82
N SER A 425 -17.08 -23.44 -11.61
CA SER A 425 -16.61 -24.80 -11.88
C SER A 425 -15.27 -24.76 -12.63
N PRO A 426 -14.43 -25.81 -12.54
CA PRO A 426 -13.12 -25.85 -13.18
C PRO A 426 -13.14 -25.66 -14.71
N ASP A 427 -14.24 -26.02 -15.37
CA ASP A 427 -14.48 -25.80 -16.80
C ASP A 427 -15.08 -24.43 -17.13
N GLY A 428 -15.37 -23.60 -16.12
CA GLY A 428 -16.00 -22.28 -16.24
C GLY A 428 -17.47 -22.30 -16.67
N ALA A 429 -18.08 -23.46 -16.91
CA ALA A 429 -19.43 -23.55 -17.46
C ALA A 429 -20.52 -23.22 -16.44
N THR A 430 -20.25 -23.44 -15.15
CA THR A 430 -21.20 -23.27 -14.05
C THR A 430 -20.64 -22.30 -13.01
N LEU A 431 -21.46 -21.39 -12.52
CA LEU A 431 -21.18 -20.57 -11.34
C LEU A 431 -22.03 -21.07 -10.18
N ALA A 432 -21.44 -21.23 -9.00
CA ALA A 432 -22.14 -21.46 -7.74
C ALA A 432 -22.18 -20.17 -6.90
N THR A 433 -23.31 -19.91 -6.25
CA THR A 433 -23.50 -18.82 -5.29
C THR A 433 -23.96 -19.37 -3.93
N ALA A 434 -23.45 -18.84 -2.83
CA ALA A 434 -23.87 -19.16 -1.47
C ALA A 434 -24.59 -17.97 -0.83
N SER A 435 -25.71 -18.19 -0.14
CA SER A 435 -26.53 -17.11 0.42
C SER A 435 -26.97 -17.33 1.86
N TRP A 436 -27.17 -16.20 2.55
CA TRP A 436 -27.74 -16.14 3.88
C TRP A 436 -29.23 -16.51 3.93
N ASP A 437 -29.88 -16.72 2.78
CA ASP A 437 -31.23 -17.31 2.70
C ASP A 437 -31.24 -18.82 2.98
N GLY A 438 -30.07 -19.43 3.19
CA GLY A 438 -29.94 -20.85 3.50
C GLY A 438 -29.88 -21.75 2.26
N THR A 439 -29.74 -21.17 1.08
CA THR A 439 -29.56 -21.90 -0.18
C THR A 439 -28.21 -21.59 -0.82
N ALA A 440 -27.72 -22.55 -1.60
CA ALA A 440 -26.77 -22.27 -2.67
C ALA A 440 -27.50 -22.40 -4.01
N ARG A 441 -27.01 -21.73 -5.06
CA ARG A 441 -27.59 -21.82 -6.41
C ARG A 441 -26.51 -22.07 -7.44
N LEU A 442 -26.86 -22.85 -8.46
CA LEU A 442 -26.04 -23.11 -9.63
C LEU A 442 -26.59 -22.34 -10.82
N TRP A 443 -25.70 -21.73 -11.58
CA TRP A 443 -26.03 -20.89 -12.73
C TRP A 443 -25.19 -21.30 -13.93
N ASN A 444 -25.78 -21.30 -15.11
CA ASN A 444 -25.03 -21.45 -16.34
C ASN A 444 -24.29 -20.15 -16.65
N ALA A 445 -22.96 -20.17 -16.65
CA ALA A 445 -22.14 -18.96 -16.82
C ALA A 445 -22.28 -18.32 -18.21
N LYS A 446 -22.59 -19.13 -19.23
CA LYS A 446 -22.71 -18.66 -20.63
C LYS A 446 -23.97 -17.83 -20.87
N ASN A 447 -25.09 -18.19 -20.23
CA ASN A 447 -26.39 -17.57 -20.48
C ASN A 447 -27.08 -16.99 -19.23
N GLY A 448 -26.47 -17.11 -18.05
CA GLY A 448 -26.99 -16.56 -16.78
C GLY A 448 -28.23 -17.27 -16.23
N LYS A 449 -28.70 -18.37 -16.85
CA LYS A 449 -29.90 -19.08 -16.40
C LYS A 449 -29.61 -19.92 -15.16
N PRO A 450 -30.56 -20.00 -14.20
CA PRO A 450 -30.44 -20.92 -13.08
C PRO A 450 -30.44 -22.37 -13.58
N VAL A 451 -29.56 -23.19 -13.02
CA VAL A 451 -29.45 -24.63 -13.25
C VAL A 451 -30.16 -25.39 -12.13
N ALA A 452 -29.86 -25.04 -10.88
CA ALA A 452 -30.47 -25.66 -9.70
C ALA A 452 -30.44 -24.73 -8.48
N THR A 453 -31.39 -24.90 -7.57
CA THR A 453 -31.36 -24.32 -6.22
C THR A 453 -31.12 -25.46 -5.23
N LEU A 454 -30.08 -25.34 -4.43
CA LEU A 454 -29.61 -26.37 -3.49
C LEU A 454 -30.23 -26.10 -2.12
N GLU A 455 -31.38 -26.71 -1.88
CA GLU A 455 -32.18 -26.52 -0.67
C GLU A 455 -31.89 -27.55 0.42
N GLY A 456 -31.99 -27.12 1.67
CA GLY A 456 -32.09 -28.02 2.82
C GLY A 456 -31.18 -27.69 3.99
N HIS A 457 -30.22 -26.77 3.84
CA HIS A 457 -29.52 -26.18 4.99
C HIS A 457 -30.52 -25.43 5.88
N ARG A 458 -30.25 -25.40 7.19
CA ARG A 458 -31.14 -24.78 8.20
C ARG A 458 -30.61 -23.44 8.72
N GLY A 459 -29.50 -22.98 8.17
CA GLY A 459 -28.87 -21.70 8.46
C GLY A 459 -28.23 -21.16 7.19
N GLU A 460 -27.60 -20.00 7.29
CA GLU A 460 -26.93 -19.29 6.19
C GLU A 460 -25.94 -20.23 5.48
N VAL A 461 -25.89 -20.22 4.14
CA VAL A 461 -24.80 -20.89 3.41
C VAL A 461 -23.70 -19.85 3.20
N ILE A 462 -22.54 -20.11 3.79
CA ILE A 462 -21.45 -19.13 3.92
C ILE A 462 -20.39 -19.36 2.84
N SER A 463 -20.11 -20.62 2.48
CA SER A 463 -19.01 -20.98 1.58
C SER A 463 -19.44 -22.06 0.59
N VAL A 464 -18.92 -21.96 -0.64
CA VAL A 464 -19.10 -22.92 -1.74
C VAL A 464 -17.75 -23.24 -2.38
N ALA A 465 -17.53 -24.50 -2.73
CA ALA A 465 -16.35 -24.93 -3.48
C ALA A 465 -16.68 -26.11 -4.40
N PHE A 466 -16.22 -26.06 -5.65
CA PHE A 466 -16.28 -27.22 -6.55
C PHE A 466 -15.13 -28.18 -6.27
N SER A 467 -15.37 -29.47 -6.48
CA SER A 467 -14.29 -30.46 -6.60
C SER A 467 -13.45 -30.17 -7.85
N PRO A 468 -12.16 -30.58 -7.89
CA PRO A 468 -11.28 -30.32 -9.03
C PRO A 468 -11.75 -30.91 -10.37
N ASP A 469 -12.55 -31.99 -10.32
CA ASP A 469 -13.20 -32.58 -11.50
C ASP A 469 -14.51 -31.89 -11.90
N GLY A 470 -14.97 -30.91 -11.11
CA GLY A 470 -16.22 -30.18 -11.30
C GLY A 470 -17.50 -30.99 -11.05
N ALA A 471 -17.41 -32.26 -10.67
CA ALA A 471 -18.58 -33.14 -10.54
C ALA A 471 -19.38 -32.90 -9.24
N THR A 472 -18.71 -32.41 -8.19
CA THR A 472 -19.28 -32.20 -6.86
C THR A 472 -19.14 -30.74 -6.44
N LEU A 473 -20.20 -30.18 -5.84
CA LEU A 473 -20.12 -28.92 -5.12
C LEU A 473 -20.20 -29.21 -3.61
N ALA A 474 -19.32 -28.61 -2.82
CA ALA A 474 -19.43 -28.56 -1.37
C ALA A 474 -20.03 -27.22 -0.91
N THR A 475 -20.92 -27.26 0.07
CA THR A 475 -21.45 -26.08 0.78
C THR A 475 -21.14 -26.17 2.27
N GLY A 476 -20.77 -25.05 2.90
CA GLY A 476 -20.65 -24.91 4.36
C GLY A 476 -21.67 -23.92 4.91
N SER A 477 -22.30 -24.26 6.04
CA SER A 477 -23.43 -23.48 6.58
C SER A 477 -23.30 -23.09 8.05
N GLY A 478 -24.02 -22.02 8.41
CA GLY A 478 -24.33 -21.59 9.78
C GLY A 478 -25.01 -22.66 10.63
N ASP A 479 -25.61 -23.69 10.03
CA ASP A 479 -26.20 -24.83 10.74
C ASP A 479 -25.15 -25.85 11.25
N GLY A 480 -23.86 -25.62 10.99
CA GLY A 480 -22.77 -26.50 11.43
C GLY A 480 -22.62 -27.77 10.59
N THR A 481 -23.29 -27.86 9.44
CA THR A 481 -23.14 -28.96 8.48
C THR A 481 -22.46 -28.48 7.21
N ALA A 482 -21.71 -29.39 6.60
CA ALA A 482 -21.32 -29.27 5.20
C ALA A 482 -22.14 -30.24 4.36
N ARG A 483 -22.44 -29.89 3.11
CA ARG A 483 -23.16 -30.79 2.18
C ARG A 483 -22.42 -30.91 0.87
N LEU A 484 -22.46 -32.10 0.29
CA LEU A 484 -21.97 -32.37 -1.05
C LEU A 484 -23.15 -32.55 -1.98
N TRP A 485 -23.07 -31.92 -3.15
CA TRP A 485 -24.12 -31.88 -4.15
C TRP A 485 -23.55 -32.31 -5.49
N ASN A 486 -24.36 -32.98 -6.29
CA ASN A 486 -24.02 -33.23 -7.68
C ASN A 486 -24.10 -31.89 -8.45
N ALA A 487 -22.98 -31.47 -9.02
CA ALA A 487 -22.87 -30.18 -9.70
C ALA A 487 -23.72 -30.06 -10.98
N LYS A 488 -24.11 -31.20 -11.58
CA LYS A 488 -24.85 -31.22 -12.85
C LYS A 488 -26.34 -31.04 -12.66
N ASN A 489 -26.92 -31.66 -11.62
CA ASN A 489 -28.37 -31.68 -11.40
C ASN A 489 -28.80 -31.06 -10.06
N GLY A 490 -27.86 -30.72 -9.18
CA GLY A 490 -28.13 -30.12 -7.88
C GLY A 490 -28.65 -31.08 -6.81
N GLU A 491 -28.61 -32.39 -7.05
CA GLU A 491 -29.05 -33.36 -6.05
C GLU A 491 -28.09 -33.43 -4.86
N LEU A 492 -28.65 -33.52 -3.65
CA LEU A 492 -27.87 -33.73 -2.44
C LEU A 492 -27.27 -35.15 -2.45
N ILE A 493 -25.95 -35.24 -2.39
CA ILE A 493 -25.22 -36.51 -2.27
C ILE A 493 -25.14 -36.91 -0.80
N ILE A 494 -24.63 -36.00 0.05
CA ILE A 494 -24.42 -36.30 1.47
C ILE A 494 -24.46 -35.04 2.35
N THR A 495 -24.81 -35.22 3.62
CA THR A 495 -24.66 -34.20 4.68
C THR A 495 -23.60 -34.65 5.67
N LEU A 496 -22.50 -33.90 5.75
CA LEU A 496 -21.40 -34.08 6.69
C LEU A 496 -21.74 -33.39 8.01
N LYS A 497 -21.95 -34.19 9.06
CA LYS A 497 -22.33 -33.72 10.40
C LYS A 497 -21.17 -33.89 11.38
N GLY A 498 -20.97 -32.92 12.26
CA GLY A 498 -20.06 -33.08 13.39
C GLY A 498 -19.52 -31.78 13.99
N HIS A 499 -19.48 -30.70 13.20
CA HIS A 499 -19.18 -29.37 13.75
C HIS A 499 -20.29 -28.90 14.68
N GLN A 500 -19.91 -28.14 15.72
CA GLN A 500 -20.83 -27.69 16.76
C GLN A 500 -21.31 -26.24 16.55
N LYS A 501 -20.72 -25.54 15.58
CA LYS A 501 -21.04 -24.18 15.19
C LYS A 501 -20.88 -24.03 13.68
N ALA A 502 -21.23 -22.87 13.16
CA ALA A 502 -21.14 -22.49 11.75
C ALA A 502 -19.82 -22.95 11.08
N ILE A 503 -19.93 -23.43 9.85
CA ILE A 503 -18.79 -23.70 8.98
C ILE A 503 -18.57 -22.46 8.12
N GLY A 504 -17.43 -21.80 8.32
CA GLY A 504 -17.09 -20.55 7.63
C GLY A 504 -16.40 -20.77 6.28
N SER A 505 -15.74 -21.90 6.07
CA SER A 505 -14.99 -22.18 4.85
C SER A 505 -14.95 -23.68 4.55
N VAL A 506 -15.13 -24.04 3.27
CA VAL A 506 -15.00 -25.40 2.74
C VAL A 506 -14.07 -25.41 1.53
N VAL A 507 -13.14 -26.36 1.47
CA VAL A 507 -12.19 -26.49 0.35
C VAL A 507 -11.89 -27.96 0.05
N PHE A 508 -11.79 -28.33 -1.23
CA PHE A 508 -11.30 -29.65 -1.63
C PHE A 508 -9.77 -29.65 -1.72
N SER A 509 -9.15 -30.81 -1.48
CA SER A 509 -7.76 -31.05 -1.84
C SER A 509 -7.59 -31.04 -3.36
N PRO A 510 -6.38 -30.76 -3.88
CA PRO A 510 -6.13 -30.68 -5.33
C PRO A 510 -6.46 -31.95 -6.12
N ASP A 511 -6.39 -33.12 -5.48
CA ASP A 511 -6.79 -34.41 -6.05
C ASP A 511 -8.29 -34.73 -5.89
N GLY A 512 -9.04 -33.87 -5.20
CA GLY A 512 -10.46 -34.03 -4.89
C GLY A 512 -10.78 -35.12 -3.88
N ALA A 513 -9.78 -35.80 -3.29
CA ALA A 513 -10.00 -36.94 -2.41
C ALA A 513 -10.42 -36.53 -0.99
N THR A 514 -10.05 -35.33 -0.56
CA THR A 514 -10.29 -34.82 0.80
C THR A 514 -11.06 -33.50 0.74
N LEU A 515 -12.06 -33.33 1.59
CA LEU A 515 -12.70 -32.05 1.87
C LEU A 515 -12.23 -31.55 3.24
N ALA A 516 -11.79 -30.30 3.33
CA ALA A 516 -11.56 -29.61 4.60
C ALA A 516 -12.71 -28.67 4.92
N THR A 517 -13.18 -28.68 6.17
CA THR A 517 -14.21 -27.77 6.67
C THR A 517 -13.69 -27.01 7.89
N ALA A 518 -13.65 -25.68 7.84
CA ALA A 518 -13.23 -24.83 8.94
C ALA A 518 -14.42 -24.19 9.65
N SER A 519 -14.44 -24.26 10.98
CA SER A 519 -15.62 -23.90 11.77
C SER A 519 -15.33 -22.91 12.90
N TRP A 520 -16.39 -22.21 13.29
CA TRP A 520 -16.45 -21.36 14.46
C TRP A 520 -16.44 -22.13 15.78
N ASP A 521 -16.43 -23.46 15.73
CA ASP A 521 -16.16 -24.34 16.87
C ASP A 521 -14.66 -24.53 17.16
N ASN A 522 -13.81 -23.73 16.49
CA ASN A 522 -12.35 -23.66 16.64
C ASN A 522 -11.62 -24.89 16.07
N THR A 523 -12.30 -25.72 15.28
CA THR A 523 -11.73 -26.91 14.66
C THR A 523 -11.77 -26.85 13.14
N VAL A 524 -10.87 -27.62 12.52
CA VAL A 524 -10.96 -27.99 11.12
C VAL A 524 -11.17 -29.49 11.03
N ARG A 525 -12.05 -29.95 10.14
CA ARG A 525 -12.27 -31.39 9.90
C ARG A 525 -11.88 -31.75 8.48
N LEU A 526 -11.21 -32.88 8.33
CA LEU A 526 -10.86 -33.49 7.05
C LEU A 526 -11.78 -34.69 6.82
N TRP A 527 -12.44 -34.70 5.67
CA TRP A 527 -13.41 -35.71 5.28
C TRP A 527 -12.93 -36.39 4.01
N ASN A 528 -13.14 -37.70 3.90
CA ASN A 528 -12.98 -38.39 2.64
C ASN A 528 -14.12 -37.96 1.71
N ALA A 529 -13.81 -37.37 0.56
CA ALA A 529 -14.83 -36.85 -0.36
C ALA A 529 -15.69 -37.95 -0.99
N ARG A 530 -15.20 -39.20 -1.06
CA ARG A 530 -15.92 -40.33 -1.65
C ARG A 530 -16.75 -41.10 -0.62
N SER A 531 -16.13 -41.50 0.50
CA SER A 531 -16.84 -42.26 1.55
C SER A 531 -17.63 -41.38 2.51
N SER A 532 -17.35 -40.06 2.52
CA SER A 532 -17.94 -39.08 3.44
C SER A 532 -17.58 -39.32 4.91
N GLU A 533 -16.59 -40.16 5.17
CA GLU A 533 -16.10 -40.45 6.50
C GLU A 533 -15.17 -39.34 7.00
N LEU A 534 -15.24 -39.06 8.30
CA LEU A 534 -14.29 -38.17 8.95
C LEU A 534 -12.92 -38.86 9.00
N ILE A 535 -11.92 -38.29 8.33
CA ILE A 535 -10.53 -38.74 8.40
C ILE A 535 -9.92 -38.30 9.73
N THR A 536 -10.01 -37.00 10.04
CA THR A 536 -9.49 -36.44 11.29
C THR A 536 -10.11 -35.09 11.62
N ALA A 537 -10.07 -34.71 12.89
CA ALA A 537 -10.42 -33.38 13.38
C ALA A 537 -9.16 -32.68 13.92
N LEU A 538 -8.72 -31.64 13.22
CA LEU A 538 -7.58 -30.81 13.57
C LEU A 538 -7.99 -29.87 14.70
N LYS A 539 -7.47 -30.15 15.90
CA LYS A 539 -7.72 -29.37 17.12
C LYS A 539 -6.47 -28.59 17.49
N GLY A 540 -6.67 -27.34 17.91
CA GLY A 540 -5.58 -26.57 18.51
C GLY A 540 -5.81 -25.06 18.49
N HIS A 541 -6.57 -24.52 17.55
CA HIS A 541 -6.98 -23.12 17.58
C HIS A 541 -7.84 -22.84 18.81
N LYS A 542 -7.69 -21.62 19.36
CA LYS A 542 -8.38 -21.20 20.59
C LYS A 542 -9.67 -20.43 20.31
N GLU A 543 -9.81 -19.92 19.10
CA GLU A 543 -10.95 -19.16 18.64
C GLU A 543 -11.35 -19.63 17.23
N VAL A 544 -12.37 -18.99 16.67
CA VAL A 544 -12.95 -19.28 15.36
C VAL A 544 -11.87 -19.49 14.29
N VAL A 545 -12.01 -20.55 13.48
CA VAL A 545 -11.21 -20.73 12.27
C VAL A 545 -11.96 -20.10 11.11
N GLN A 546 -11.36 -19.09 10.47
CA GLN A 546 -11.97 -18.25 9.45
C GLN A 546 -11.72 -18.79 8.03
N SER A 547 -10.52 -19.30 7.77
CA SER A 547 -10.06 -19.67 6.44
C SER A 547 -9.18 -20.91 6.50
N VAL A 548 -9.24 -21.72 5.44
CA VAL A 548 -8.47 -22.94 5.25
C VAL A 548 -8.01 -23.05 3.80
N ALA A 549 -6.78 -23.53 3.57
CA ALA A 549 -6.21 -23.74 2.24
C ALA A 549 -5.33 -24.99 2.22
N PHE A 550 -5.42 -25.79 1.15
CA PHE A 550 -4.46 -26.85 0.86
C PHE A 550 -3.25 -26.28 0.11
N SER A 551 -2.07 -26.88 0.30
CA SER A 551 -0.95 -26.68 -0.63
C SER A 551 -1.29 -27.28 -2.00
N PRO A 552 -0.66 -26.80 -3.10
CA PRO A 552 -0.91 -27.29 -4.46
C PRO A 552 -0.66 -28.80 -4.65
N ASP A 553 0.23 -29.40 -3.86
CA ASP A 553 0.49 -30.84 -3.85
C ASP A 553 -0.44 -31.63 -2.91
N GLY A 554 -1.32 -30.95 -2.16
CA GLY A 554 -2.23 -31.53 -1.19
C GLY A 554 -1.59 -32.09 0.09
N ALA A 555 -0.27 -31.95 0.27
CA ALA A 555 0.44 -32.52 1.41
C ALA A 555 0.25 -31.72 2.71
N LEU A 556 0.07 -30.40 2.58
CA LEU A 556 -0.07 -29.46 3.67
C LEU A 556 -1.45 -28.81 3.68
N LEU A 557 -1.87 -28.40 4.87
CA LEU A 557 -3.05 -27.57 5.09
C LEU A 557 -2.67 -26.37 5.94
N ALA A 558 -3.10 -25.18 5.56
CA ALA A 558 -2.96 -23.98 6.35
C ALA A 558 -4.34 -23.50 6.84
N THR A 559 -4.40 -23.02 8.08
CA THR A 559 -5.64 -22.54 8.71
C THR A 559 -5.42 -21.19 9.36
N ALA A 560 -6.35 -20.25 9.24
CA ALA A 560 -6.29 -18.91 9.84
C ALA A 560 -7.42 -18.72 10.85
N SER A 561 -7.12 -18.06 11.98
CA SER A 561 -8.04 -17.95 13.10
C SER A 561 -8.10 -16.56 13.72
N SER A 562 -9.22 -16.31 14.39
CA SER A 562 -9.40 -15.18 15.31
C SER A 562 -8.52 -15.25 16.57
N ASP A 563 -7.75 -16.33 16.78
CA ASP A 563 -6.77 -16.44 17.87
C ASP A 563 -5.40 -15.81 17.55
N ASP A 564 -5.39 -14.92 16.56
CA ASP A 564 -4.22 -14.19 16.03
C ASP A 564 -3.13 -15.09 15.41
N THR A 565 -3.43 -16.37 15.18
CA THR A 565 -2.49 -17.30 14.55
C THR A 565 -3.03 -17.89 13.26
N ALA A 566 -2.11 -18.18 12.35
CA ALA A 566 -2.32 -19.22 11.36
C ALA A 566 -1.59 -20.50 11.82
N ARG A 567 -1.99 -21.66 11.31
CA ARG A 567 -1.36 -22.95 11.61
C ARG A 567 -1.15 -23.76 10.35
N LEU A 568 -0.08 -24.52 10.34
CA LEU A 568 0.31 -25.40 9.26
C LEU A 568 0.25 -26.85 9.73
N TRP A 569 -0.42 -27.70 8.96
CA TRP A 569 -0.72 -29.09 9.29
C TRP A 569 -0.25 -30.02 8.19
N ARG A 570 0.14 -31.24 8.56
CA ARG A 570 0.34 -32.33 7.61
C ARG A 570 -0.97 -33.04 7.36
N VAL A 571 -1.45 -33.07 6.12
CA VAL A 571 -2.78 -33.63 5.78
C VAL A 571 -2.89 -35.10 6.13
N ARG A 572 -1.87 -35.90 5.75
CA ARG A 572 -1.88 -37.36 5.92
C ARG A 572 -1.94 -37.82 7.37
N SER A 573 -1.24 -37.14 8.29
CA SER A 573 -1.21 -37.51 9.71
C SER A 573 -2.17 -36.69 10.57
N GLY A 574 -2.61 -35.52 10.10
CA GLY A 574 -3.36 -34.55 10.90
C GLY A 574 -2.51 -33.82 11.95
N GLU A 575 -1.18 -33.99 11.91
CA GLU A 575 -0.29 -33.37 12.89
C GLU A 575 -0.07 -31.88 12.59
N LEU A 576 -0.03 -31.09 13.66
CA LEU A 576 0.42 -29.70 13.60
C LEU A 576 1.93 -29.68 13.33
N ILE A 577 2.33 -29.05 12.23
CA ILE A 577 3.75 -28.77 11.94
C ILE A 577 4.20 -27.60 12.79
N THR A 578 3.49 -26.47 12.69
CA THR A 578 3.79 -25.27 13.47
C THR A 578 2.61 -24.31 13.56
N ALA A 579 2.64 -23.45 14.57
CA ALA A 579 1.78 -22.27 14.65
C ALA A 579 2.55 -21.04 14.16
N LEU A 580 2.02 -20.37 13.15
CA LEU A 580 2.55 -19.16 12.54
C LEU A 580 2.19 -17.96 13.41
N LYS A 581 3.04 -17.70 14.41
CA LYS A 581 2.83 -16.65 15.42
C LYS A 581 3.41 -15.32 14.97
N GLY A 582 2.73 -14.25 15.35
CA GLY A 582 3.29 -12.90 15.31
C GLY A 582 2.31 -11.83 14.86
N HIS A 583 1.20 -12.19 14.21
CA HIS A 583 0.07 -11.29 14.05
C HIS A 583 -0.47 -10.84 15.42
N ARG A 584 -1.03 -9.63 15.47
CA ARG A 584 -1.52 -8.98 16.71
C ARG A 584 -3.03 -8.84 16.77
N SER A 585 -3.72 -9.47 15.83
CA SER A 585 -5.16 -9.50 15.69
C SER A 585 -5.54 -10.65 14.75
N THR A 586 -6.84 -10.90 14.62
CA THR A 586 -7.44 -11.99 13.83
C THR A 586 -6.76 -12.16 12.48
N VAL A 587 -6.33 -13.38 12.18
CA VAL A 587 -5.89 -13.76 10.84
C VAL A 587 -7.13 -14.08 10.02
N ALA A 588 -7.45 -13.23 9.04
CA ALA A 588 -8.68 -13.29 8.28
C ALA A 588 -8.59 -14.27 7.10
N SER A 589 -7.41 -14.39 6.49
CA SER A 589 -7.22 -15.16 5.26
C SER A 589 -5.84 -15.81 5.24
N VAL A 590 -5.75 -16.97 4.60
CA VAL A 590 -4.52 -17.72 4.37
C VAL A 590 -4.54 -18.39 2.99
N VAL A 591 -3.44 -18.28 2.25
CA VAL A 591 -3.29 -18.85 0.89
C VAL A 591 -1.87 -19.36 0.65
N PHE A 592 -1.72 -20.44 -0.11
CA PHE A 592 -0.42 -20.89 -0.61
C PHE A 592 -0.08 -20.21 -1.94
N SER A 593 1.21 -20.03 -2.21
CA SER A 593 1.70 -19.70 -3.54
C SER A 593 1.46 -20.87 -4.51
N PRO A 594 1.39 -20.61 -5.84
CA PRO A 594 1.13 -21.66 -6.84
C PRO A 594 2.16 -22.80 -6.86
N ASP A 595 3.41 -22.52 -6.47
CA ASP A 595 4.47 -23.51 -6.31
C ASP A 595 4.45 -24.24 -4.95
N GLY A 596 3.58 -23.82 -4.03
CA GLY A 596 3.45 -24.36 -2.68
C GLY A 596 4.60 -24.01 -1.73
N ALA A 597 5.59 -23.22 -2.16
CA ALA A 597 6.78 -22.93 -1.36
C ALA A 597 6.55 -21.84 -0.30
N THR A 598 5.59 -20.96 -0.54
CA THR A 598 5.28 -19.79 0.28
C THR A 598 3.81 -19.82 0.73
N LEU A 599 3.54 -19.31 1.92
CA LEU A 599 2.22 -19.07 2.46
C LEU A 599 2.06 -17.57 2.72
N ALA A 600 0.92 -16.99 2.34
CA ALA A 600 0.56 -15.63 2.73
C ALA A 600 -0.59 -15.65 3.74
N THR A 601 -0.52 -14.76 4.73
CA THR A 601 -1.61 -14.54 5.71
C THR A 601 -1.98 -13.06 5.74
N ALA A 602 -3.28 -12.76 5.83
CA ALA A 602 -3.81 -11.41 6.03
C ALA A 602 -4.40 -11.27 7.43
N SER A 603 -4.17 -10.13 8.10
CA SER A 603 -4.68 -9.91 9.45
C SER A 603 -5.33 -8.53 9.63
N ARG A 604 -6.27 -8.53 10.58
CA ARG A 604 -6.89 -7.33 11.13
C ARG A 604 -5.90 -6.42 11.87
N ASP A 605 -4.65 -6.82 12.03
CA ASP A 605 -3.58 -5.96 12.56
C ASP A 605 -2.99 -4.97 11.54
N GLY A 606 -3.56 -4.94 10.33
CA GLY A 606 -3.12 -4.07 9.24
C GLY A 606 -1.91 -4.61 8.46
N THR A 607 -1.55 -5.88 8.65
CA THR A 607 -0.42 -6.50 7.96
C THR A 607 -0.82 -7.75 7.19
N ALA A 608 -0.09 -8.01 6.11
CA ALA A 608 0.05 -9.35 5.57
C ALA A 608 1.43 -9.91 5.89
N ARG A 609 1.59 -11.23 5.89
CA ARG A 609 2.88 -11.89 6.16
C ARG A 609 3.12 -13.00 5.17
N LEU A 610 4.37 -13.15 4.76
CA LEU A 610 4.84 -14.28 3.97
C LEU A 610 5.61 -15.24 4.86
N TRP A 611 5.32 -16.53 4.72
CA TRP A 611 5.93 -17.61 5.49
C TRP A 611 6.44 -18.67 4.52
N ARG A 612 7.51 -19.35 4.88
CA ARG A 612 7.97 -20.50 4.13
C ARG A 612 7.08 -21.69 4.47
N ALA A 613 6.49 -22.31 3.46
CA ALA A 613 5.52 -23.38 3.65
C ALA A 613 6.10 -24.65 4.29
N LYS A 614 7.39 -24.94 4.09
CA LYS A 614 7.99 -26.21 4.57
C LYS A 614 8.06 -26.33 6.09
N ASP A 615 8.26 -25.20 6.78
CA ASP A 615 8.59 -25.13 8.21
C ASP A 615 7.83 -24.02 8.95
N GLY A 616 7.16 -23.12 8.22
CA GLY A 616 6.43 -21.97 8.74
C GLY A 616 7.32 -20.85 9.25
N GLU A 617 8.58 -20.77 8.80
CA GLU A 617 9.42 -19.62 9.11
C GLU A 617 8.88 -18.34 8.47
N LEU A 618 8.87 -17.25 9.23
CA LEU A 618 8.49 -15.93 8.70
C LEU A 618 9.55 -15.45 7.70
N ILE A 619 9.15 -15.19 6.46
CA ILE A 619 10.00 -14.61 5.43
C ILE A 619 10.00 -13.09 5.57
N THR A 620 8.81 -12.47 5.58
CA THR A 620 8.67 -11.01 5.68
C THR A 620 7.30 -10.60 6.20
N VAL A 621 7.22 -9.38 6.73
CA VAL A 621 5.98 -8.72 7.13
C VAL A 621 5.69 -7.59 6.15
N LEU A 622 4.60 -7.73 5.40
CA LEU A 622 4.12 -6.74 4.44
C LEU A 622 3.31 -5.68 5.20
N LYS A 623 3.96 -4.56 5.49
CA LYS A 623 3.40 -3.44 6.24
C LYS A 623 3.02 -2.30 5.30
N GLY A 624 1.94 -1.60 5.63
CA GLY A 624 1.59 -0.36 4.93
C GLY A 624 0.12 -0.05 4.97
N HIS A 625 -0.75 -1.06 5.05
CA HIS A 625 -2.18 -0.81 5.27
C HIS A 625 -2.42 -0.07 6.58
N GLN A 626 -3.33 0.90 6.56
CA GLN A 626 -3.68 1.75 7.71
C GLN A 626 -4.89 1.24 8.51
N ASP A 627 -5.49 0.16 8.01
CA ASP A 627 -6.60 -0.55 8.64
C ASP A 627 -6.45 -2.05 8.31
N GLN A 628 -7.41 -2.86 8.73
CA GLN A 628 -7.45 -4.31 8.61
C GLN A 628 -7.18 -4.79 7.18
N VAL A 629 -6.33 -5.81 7.05
CA VAL A 629 -6.14 -6.56 5.80
C VAL A 629 -7.00 -7.80 5.87
N THR A 630 -7.94 -7.93 4.94
CA THR A 630 -8.97 -8.97 5.02
C THR A 630 -8.86 -10.04 3.96
N SER A 631 -8.20 -9.76 2.84
CA SER A 631 -7.96 -10.73 1.76
C SER A 631 -6.54 -10.65 1.21
N VAL A 632 -6.01 -11.79 0.77
CA VAL A 632 -4.73 -11.96 0.09
C VAL A 632 -4.90 -12.90 -1.11
N ALA A 633 -4.22 -12.61 -2.22
CA ALA A 633 -4.18 -13.46 -3.39
C ALA A 633 -2.79 -13.43 -4.04
N PHE A 634 -2.23 -14.58 -4.41
CA PHE A 634 -1.04 -14.65 -5.24
C PHE A 634 -1.40 -14.47 -6.73
N SER A 635 -0.49 -13.88 -7.51
CA SER A 635 -0.56 -13.98 -8.96
C SER A 635 -0.36 -15.44 -9.40
N PRO A 636 -0.86 -15.85 -10.58
CA PRO A 636 -0.77 -17.23 -11.04
C PRO A 636 0.65 -17.77 -11.21
N ASP A 637 1.62 -16.89 -11.47
CA ASP A 637 3.06 -17.22 -11.53
C ASP A 637 3.74 -17.20 -10.15
N GLY A 638 3.04 -16.80 -9.09
CA GLY A 638 3.55 -16.66 -7.73
C GLY A 638 4.52 -15.50 -7.52
N ALA A 639 4.75 -14.64 -8.53
CA ALA A 639 5.72 -13.56 -8.44
C ALA A 639 5.21 -12.34 -7.64
N ALA A 640 3.89 -12.13 -7.63
CA ALA A 640 3.23 -11.04 -6.94
C ALA A 640 2.18 -11.53 -5.94
N LEU A 641 1.91 -10.70 -4.93
CA LEU A 641 0.82 -10.87 -3.97
C LEU A 641 -0.01 -9.58 -3.97
N ALA A 642 -1.34 -9.72 -3.99
CA ALA A 642 -2.29 -8.65 -3.75
C ALA A 642 -2.85 -8.75 -2.33
N THR A 643 -2.99 -7.61 -1.65
CA THR A 643 -3.66 -7.49 -0.33
C THR A 643 -4.82 -6.51 -0.41
N ALA A 644 -5.95 -6.83 0.22
CA ALA A 644 -7.13 -5.96 0.32
C ALA A 644 -7.23 -5.33 1.72
N GLY A 645 -7.28 -3.99 1.79
CA GLY A 645 -7.34 -3.23 3.02
C GLY A 645 -8.62 -2.43 3.22
N TRP A 646 -9.09 -2.37 4.47
CA TRP A 646 -10.20 -1.48 4.87
C TRP A 646 -9.81 0.00 4.86
N ASP A 647 -8.51 0.30 4.73
CA ASP A 647 -8.04 1.65 4.42
C ASP A 647 -8.43 2.14 3.02
N GLY A 648 -9.15 1.32 2.25
CA GLY A 648 -9.64 1.63 0.92
C GLY A 648 -8.58 1.51 -0.16
N THR A 649 -7.58 0.67 0.10
CA THR A 649 -6.50 0.39 -0.83
C THR A 649 -6.39 -1.12 -1.05
N ALA A 650 -6.06 -1.53 -2.26
CA ALA A 650 -5.38 -2.79 -2.47
C ALA A 650 -3.90 -2.51 -2.70
N ARG A 651 -3.01 -3.42 -2.31
CA ARG A 651 -1.57 -3.26 -2.52
C ARG A 651 -1.00 -4.48 -3.21
N LEU A 652 -0.05 -4.23 -4.11
CA LEU A 652 0.72 -5.24 -4.81
C LEU A 652 2.12 -5.33 -4.20
N TRP A 653 2.58 -6.55 -4.01
CA TRP A 653 3.87 -6.87 -3.41
C TRP A 653 4.58 -7.89 -4.26
N ARG A 654 5.90 -7.81 -4.33
CA ARG A 654 6.73 -8.83 -4.96
C ARG A 654 7.05 -9.89 -3.94
N VAL A 655 6.81 -11.15 -4.28
CA VAL A 655 6.91 -12.26 -3.33
C VAL A 655 8.34 -12.59 -2.95
N LYS A 656 9.27 -12.48 -3.91
CA LYS A 656 10.68 -12.90 -3.75
C LYS A 656 11.41 -12.20 -2.59
N ASP A 657 11.10 -10.93 -2.37
CA ASP A 657 11.79 -10.02 -1.45
C ASP A 657 10.80 -9.28 -0.52
N GLY A 658 9.49 -9.35 -0.78
CA GLY A 658 8.48 -8.60 -0.04
C GLY A 658 8.41 -7.13 -0.43
N GLU A 659 9.07 -6.71 -1.51
CA GLU A 659 9.05 -5.32 -1.92
C GLU A 659 7.65 -4.89 -2.34
N PHE A 660 7.28 -3.68 -1.94
CA PHE A 660 6.06 -3.03 -2.41
C PHE A 660 6.19 -2.72 -3.91
N ILE A 661 5.15 -3.04 -4.68
CA ILE A 661 5.09 -2.79 -6.13
C ILE A 661 4.23 -1.57 -6.42
N ALA A 662 2.98 -1.56 -5.94
CA ALA A 662 2.01 -0.53 -6.27
C ALA A 662 0.85 -0.48 -5.27
N ILE A 663 0.20 0.68 -5.21
CA ILE A 663 -1.04 0.89 -4.47
C ILE A 663 -2.20 1.16 -5.44
N LEU A 664 -3.27 0.40 -5.29
CA LEU A 664 -4.50 0.52 -6.05
C LEU A 664 -5.51 1.24 -5.15
N ALA A 665 -5.53 2.56 -5.29
CA ALA A 665 -6.21 3.46 -4.37
C ALA A 665 -7.62 3.86 -4.83
N ASN A 666 -8.18 4.87 -4.18
CA ASN A 666 -9.48 5.48 -4.49
C ASN A 666 -10.68 4.54 -4.29
N HIS A 667 -10.58 3.47 -3.49
CA HIS A 667 -11.74 2.70 -3.07
C HIS A 667 -12.24 3.15 -1.69
N PRO A 668 -13.55 2.99 -1.39
CA PRO A 668 -14.01 2.58 -0.07
C PRO A 668 -13.30 1.31 0.44
N GLU A 669 -13.58 0.82 1.66
CA GLU A 669 -12.96 -0.40 2.21
C GLU A 669 -12.91 -1.54 1.17
N VAL A 670 -11.71 -2.01 0.81
CA VAL A 670 -11.54 -3.13 -0.12
C VAL A 670 -11.67 -4.41 0.70
N TRP A 671 -12.63 -5.25 0.33
CA TRP A 671 -12.92 -6.50 1.03
C TRP A 671 -12.27 -7.69 0.36
N SER A 672 -12.28 -7.74 -0.98
CA SER A 672 -11.82 -8.91 -1.75
C SER A 672 -10.95 -8.52 -2.93
N VAL A 673 -9.98 -9.38 -3.24
CA VAL A 673 -9.03 -9.28 -4.36
C VAL A 673 -8.89 -10.62 -5.05
N ALA A 674 -8.70 -10.62 -6.37
CA ALA A 674 -8.41 -11.83 -7.15
C ALA A 674 -7.59 -11.45 -8.40
N PHE A 675 -6.57 -12.23 -8.75
CA PHE A 675 -5.90 -12.09 -10.05
C PHE A 675 -6.68 -12.84 -11.13
N SER A 676 -6.60 -12.36 -12.38
CA SER A 676 -7.01 -13.15 -13.54
C SER A 676 -6.09 -14.37 -13.70
N PRO A 677 -6.55 -15.45 -14.37
CA PRO A 677 -5.77 -16.68 -14.54
C PRO A 677 -4.44 -16.51 -15.28
N ASP A 678 -4.31 -15.49 -16.11
CA ASP A 678 -3.06 -15.12 -16.81
C ASP A 678 -2.19 -14.13 -16.01
N GLY A 679 -2.69 -13.63 -14.88
CA GLY A 679 -2.02 -12.65 -14.03
C GLY A 679 -1.94 -11.24 -14.61
N ALA A 680 -2.58 -10.96 -15.75
CA ALA A 680 -2.56 -9.65 -16.38
C ALA A 680 -3.44 -8.63 -15.64
N LEU A 681 -4.50 -9.10 -15.01
CA LEU A 681 -5.50 -8.29 -14.33
C LEU A 681 -5.57 -8.60 -12.84
N LEU A 682 -5.95 -7.59 -12.07
CA LEU A 682 -6.39 -7.75 -10.69
C LEU A 682 -7.80 -7.19 -10.54
N ALA A 683 -8.72 -8.00 -10.03
CA ALA A 683 -10.03 -7.55 -9.55
C ALA A 683 -9.95 -7.16 -8.08
N THR A 684 -10.66 -6.10 -7.74
CA THR A 684 -10.88 -5.61 -6.37
C THR A 684 -12.37 -5.38 -6.16
N ALA A 685 -12.87 -5.60 -4.95
CA ALA A 685 -14.26 -5.38 -4.59
C ALA A 685 -14.39 -4.74 -3.21
N ASN A 686 -15.37 -3.84 -3.04
CA ASN A 686 -15.50 -3.02 -1.84
C ASN A 686 -16.86 -3.08 -1.15
N ASN A 687 -16.90 -2.44 0.02
CA ASN A 687 -18.09 -2.36 0.88
C ASN A 687 -19.26 -1.53 0.33
N LYS A 688 -19.10 -0.86 -0.81
CA LYS A 688 -20.14 0.00 -1.44
C LYS A 688 -20.73 -0.58 -2.72
N GLY A 689 -20.40 -1.82 -3.08
CA GLY A 689 -20.98 -2.44 -4.27
C GLY A 689 -20.23 -2.13 -5.56
N ILE A 690 -18.97 -1.70 -5.46
CA ILE A 690 -18.13 -1.38 -6.61
C ILE A 690 -17.01 -2.42 -6.70
N ALA A 691 -16.87 -3.02 -7.87
CA ALA A 691 -15.68 -3.77 -8.24
C ALA A 691 -14.84 -2.95 -9.22
N ARG A 692 -13.53 -3.16 -9.24
CA ARG A 692 -12.63 -2.56 -10.24
C ARG A 692 -11.67 -3.59 -10.79
N LEU A 693 -11.35 -3.44 -12.08
CA LEU A 693 -10.31 -4.18 -12.77
C LEU A 693 -9.11 -3.28 -12.98
N TRP A 694 -7.95 -3.81 -12.60
CA TRP A 694 -6.68 -3.12 -12.65
C TRP A 694 -5.72 -3.90 -13.54
N ASN A 695 -4.84 -3.20 -14.24
CA ASN A 695 -3.69 -3.82 -14.85
C ASN A 695 -2.71 -4.20 -13.74
N ALA A 696 -2.45 -5.50 -13.59
CA ALA A 696 -1.62 -6.03 -12.51
C ALA A 696 -0.14 -5.62 -12.60
N ARG A 697 0.33 -5.22 -13.79
CA ARG A 697 1.75 -4.89 -14.02
C ARG A 697 2.10 -3.46 -13.62
N ASN A 698 1.23 -2.51 -13.96
CA ASN A 698 1.48 -1.08 -13.73
C ASN A 698 0.51 -0.42 -12.74
N GLY A 699 -0.51 -1.16 -12.27
CA GLY A 699 -1.48 -0.68 -11.30
C GLY A 699 -2.50 0.32 -11.87
N GLU A 700 -2.59 0.46 -13.19
CA GLU A 700 -3.57 1.35 -13.82
C GLU A 700 -4.99 0.77 -13.69
N LEU A 701 -5.95 1.65 -13.37
CA LEU A 701 -7.35 1.30 -13.37
C LEU A 701 -7.82 1.12 -14.82
N ILE A 702 -8.28 -0.09 -15.17
CA ILE A 702 -8.82 -0.38 -16.49
C ILE A 702 -10.29 -0.01 -16.54
N THR A 703 -11.08 -0.49 -15.58
CA THR A 703 -12.51 -0.21 -15.54
C THR A 703 -13.10 -0.35 -14.14
N THR A 704 -14.19 0.38 -13.91
CA THR A 704 -15.01 0.28 -12.70
C THR A 704 -16.33 -0.39 -13.05
N LEU A 705 -16.66 -1.44 -12.30
CA LEU A 705 -17.84 -2.28 -12.48
C LEU A 705 -18.87 -1.92 -11.41
N GLU A 706 -19.89 -1.17 -11.82
CA GLU A 706 -20.94 -0.64 -10.95
C GLU A 706 -22.30 -1.30 -11.24
N GLY A 707 -23.16 -1.34 -10.23
CA GLY A 707 -24.53 -1.83 -10.37
C GLY A 707 -25.00 -2.74 -9.24
N HIS A 708 -24.14 -3.07 -8.27
CA HIS A 708 -24.56 -3.62 -6.99
C HIS A 708 -25.02 -2.50 -6.04
N HIS A 709 -26.00 -2.81 -5.19
CA HIS A 709 -26.58 -1.88 -4.20
C HIS A 709 -26.23 -2.28 -2.76
N GLY A 710 -25.20 -3.11 -2.60
CA GLY A 710 -24.67 -3.59 -1.33
C GLY A 710 -23.20 -3.96 -1.50
N GLY A 711 -22.46 -4.05 -0.39
CA GLY A 711 -21.03 -4.41 -0.45
C GLY A 711 -20.78 -5.76 -1.11
N ILE A 712 -19.72 -5.83 -1.93
CA ILE A 712 -19.32 -7.06 -2.63
C ILE A 712 -18.37 -7.83 -1.71
N GLY A 713 -18.82 -8.99 -1.24
CA GLY A 713 -18.06 -9.85 -0.33
C GLY A 713 -17.06 -10.75 -1.05
N SER A 714 -17.35 -11.15 -2.29
CA SER A 714 -16.53 -12.13 -3.02
C SER A 714 -16.40 -11.75 -4.49
N VAL A 715 -15.20 -11.93 -5.05
CA VAL A 715 -14.90 -11.84 -6.48
C VAL A 715 -14.15 -13.08 -6.95
N ALA A 716 -14.44 -13.53 -8.17
CA ALA A 716 -13.73 -14.66 -8.79
C ALA A 716 -13.73 -14.50 -10.32
N PHE A 717 -12.58 -14.74 -10.96
CA PHE A 717 -12.52 -14.88 -12.42
C PHE A 717 -12.96 -16.28 -12.84
N SER A 718 -13.52 -16.41 -14.05
CA SER A 718 -13.65 -17.70 -14.71
C SER A 718 -12.26 -18.28 -15.05
N PRO A 719 -12.11 -19.61 -15.17
CA PRO A 719 -10.82 -20.23 -15.46
C PRO A 719 -10.15 -19.77 -16.77
N ASP A 720 -10.95 -19.36 -17.75
CA ASP A 720 -10.48 -18.77 -19.02
C ASP A 720 -10.21 -17.26 -18.95
N GLY A 721 -10.51 -16.62 -17.82
CA GLY A 721 -10.35 -15.17 -17.60
C GLY A 721 -11.42 -14.30 -18.26
N ALA A 722 -12.32 -14.86 -19.07
CA ALA A 722 -13.28 -14.10 -19.87
C ALA A 722 -14.42 -13.47 -19.05
N LEU A 723 -14.68 -13.99 -17.85
CA LEU A 723 -15.71 -13.50 -16.95
C LEU A 723 -15.14 -13.17 -15.57
N LEU A 724 -15.72 -12.16 -14.94
CA LEU A 724 -15.61 -11.91 -13.51
C LEU A 724 -16.98 -12.14 -12.87
N ALA A 725 -17.03 -12.84 -11.74
CA ALA A 725 -18.22 -12.96 -10.90
C ALA A 725 -18.06 -12.11 -9.64
N THR A 726 -19.12 -11.41 -9.24
CA THR A 726 -19.21 -10.66 -7.97
C THR A 726 -20.40 -11.14 -7.15
N ALA A 727 -20.23 -11.33 -5.84
CA ALA A 727 -21.27 -11.67 -4.88
C ALA A 727 -21.54 -10.49 -3.93
N SER A 728 -22.80 -10.10 -3.77
CA SER A 728 -23.15 -8.87 -3.04
C SER A 728 -24.18 -9.08 -1.93
N ARG A 729 -24.06 -8.21 -0.92
CA ARG A 729 -25.03 -8.04 0.16
C ARG A 729 -26.38 -7.47 -0.31
N ASP A 730 -26.52 -7.09 -1.58
CA ASP A 730 -27.84 -6.78 -2.17
C ASP A 730 -28.66 -8.03 -2.55
N GLY A 731 -28.12 -9.23 -2.30
CA GLY A 731 -28.78 -10.49 -2.61
C GLY A 731 -28.69 -10.92 -4.07
N THR A 732 -27.78 -10.30 -4.84
CA THR A 732 -27.50 -10.70 -6.21
C THR A 732 -26.04 -11.12 -6.39
N ALA A 733 -25.82 -11.96 -7.38
CA ALA A 733 -24.51 -12.10 -8.01
C ALA A 733 -24.54 -11.47 -9.41
N LYS A 734 -23.41 -10.99 -9.91
CA LYS A 734 -23.29 -10.48 -11.28
C LYS A 734 -22.14 -11.14 -12.00
N LEU A 735 -22.32 -11.34 -13.30
CA LEU A 735 -21.30 -11.79 -14.24
C LEU A 735 -20.94 -10.63 -15.16
N TRP A 736 -19.65 -10.32 -15.23
CA TRP A 736 -19.09 -9.24 -16.02
C TRP A 736 -18.19 -9.82 -17.11
N ARG A 737 -18.22 -9.26 -18.31
CA ARG A 737 -17.22 -9.54 -19.34
C ARG A 737 -15.93 -8.83 -18.96
N VAL A 738 -14.84 -9.55 -19.09
CA VAL A 738 -13.48 -9.03 -18.98
C VAL A 738 -13.00 -8.92 -20.43
N GLY A 739 -12.83 -7.69 -20.93
CA GLY A 739 -12.51 -7.45 -22.35
C GLY A 739 -11.17 -8.07 -22.78
N ASP A 740 -11.04 -8.33 -24.08
CA ASP A 740 -9.79 -8.76 -24.72
C ASP A 740 -8.75 -7.62 -24.79
#